data_AF-A0A3D5EEX3-F1
#
_entry.id   AF-A0A3D5EEX3-F1
#
_cell.length_a   1.000
_cell.length_b   1.000
_cell.length_c   1.000
_cell.angle_alpha   90.00
_cell.angle_beta   90.00
_cell.angle_gamma   90.00
#
_symmetry.space_group_name_H-M   'P 1'
#
loop_
_entity.id
_entity.type
_entity.pdbx_description
1 polymer ?
#
loop_
_entity_poly.entity_id
_entity_poly.type
_entity_poly.pdbx_seq_one_letter_code
_entity_poly.pdbx_strand_id
1 'polypeptide(L)'
;MVEDNILLFIPKHENEYRKNITDFVELVTKAPEPNEEMDYQSFYWPKIGNFTKLGVGSKNRETENRLHESIVPFAKAYIKYQQIKSGASMYAHLYAIRSIEAACIKTYQTVNIEKLLPKDFDNAAREAKNKLGEGAAYQAAIKLNTLRVFLIEHKMIRPFDWKSPFSKPRDKKEQTGEAGQAYREHKMPDEDAIMGMAEIFSKDVLQLSQRDIFTTSTFSLLMSAPERGSEPLYLKADCLDIRSKKGELKPHVHSSKTLPQADGSELLLSNKTKIEVEDEEQIGIRWFSGKGFGHENKWIPSVMNLVVKTAVSRLQELSDGARAFAKLLEESDCFPRHSLCPNVDENVLLTKEQAIAALGLDTSHLDKKQSQTSGNQLLRRKGIERKDYVVTLNDLNKIVRDNLPSGWPYIPFKKGKGKVKIKWSESLYAAFANQYDKARATIYTELWIPDITTLNEDLKPTKKKNRTTGELSTGTQSVFVRHDIKGVELRSHQPRHLLDTIASVNGMSDTLRSKWAGRADPKHNRYYDHTTEEEYNHDWLEEQSSQNIVKSDELRALFKVQIARGDSRTLQEYNTLTSLAIHVTEFGECKHSYIDQPCLKHRDCINCNEHICEKGNKEKLARLEAKLKRERILLKGDKKAVDENVNGALQWYERRLITVTRCEELIKWLKDPSVKSGDRIKLSDVEDISHLDRALDANGKKRLPKIENFKRLLAAQEEVAAVELISVEEMLSEKSSQKTGEQENDPNDELKFNDFILDDL
;
A
#
# COMPACT_ATOMS: atom_id res chain seq x y z
N MET A 1 -16.79 30.24 26.68
CA MET A 1 -17.30 31.10 25.60
C MET A 1 -16.13 31.97 25.19
N VAL A 2 -15.52 31.70 24.04
CA VAL A 2 -14.47 32.57 23.48
C VAL A 2 -15.24 33.61 22.69
N GLU A 3 -15.15 34.88 23.07
CA GLU A 3 -15.75 35.97 22.31
C GLU A 3 -15.20 35.93 20.88
N ASP A 4 -16.08 35.69 19.90
CA ASP A 4 -15.75 35.75 18.48
C ASP A 4 -15.44 37.21 18.12
N ASN A 5 -14.19 37.64 18.35
CA ASN A 5 -13.68 38.92 17.88
C ASN A 5 -13.55 38.88 16.35
N ILE A 6 -14.67 39.10 15.66
CA ILE A 6 -14.71 39.23 14.20
C ILE A 6 -14.10 40.58 13.83
N LEU A 7 -12.86 40.56 13.33
CA LEU A 7 -12.23 41.74 12.76
C LEU A 7 -12.93 42.11 11.44
N LEU A 8 -13.69 43.21 11.44
CA LEU A 8 -14.39 43.73 10.27
C LEU A 8 -13.77 45.08 9.83
N PHE A 9 -13.43 45.21 8.55
CA PHE A 9 -13.04 46.49 7.96
C PHE A 9 -14.24 47.08 7.22
N ILE A 10 -14.58 48.34 7.50
CA ILE A 10 -15.63 49.10 6.81
C ILE A 10 -14.94 50.25 6.07
N PRO A 11 -15.06 50.35 4.73
CA PRO A 11 -14.43 51.42 3.98
C PRO A 11 -15.08 52.77 4.31
N LYS A 12 -14.26 53.78 4.60
CA LYS A 12 -14.75 55.12 4.94
C LYS A 12 -14.96 56.02 3.72
N HIS A 13 -14.25 55.74 2.63
CA HIS A 13 -14.29 56.56 1.43
C HIS A 13 -14.93 55.81 0.27
N GLU A 14 -15.72 56.49 -0.55
CA GLU A 14 -16.37 55.87 -1.70
C GLU A 14 -15.46 55.76 -2.92
N ASN A 15 -14.75 56.85 -3.25
CA ASN A 15 -13.92 56.96 -4.45
C ASN A 15 -12.42 57.15 -4.14
N GLU A 16 -12.05 57.27 -2.86
CA GLU A 16 -10.65 57.44 -2.44
C GLU A 16 -10.00 56.10 -2.08
N TYR A 17 -9.82 55.26 -3.09
CA TYR A 17 -9.33 53.89 -2.96
C TYR A 17 -8.02 53.77 -2.16
N ARG A 18 -7.08 54.70 -2.40
CA ARG A 18 -5.78 54.72 -1.71
C ARG A 18 -5.90 54.96 -0.21
N LYS A 19 -6.86 55.79 0.23
CA LYS A 19 -7.12 56.02 1.66
C LYS A 19 -7.69 54.77 2.29
N ASN A 20 -8.65 54.10 1.65
CA ASN A 20 -9.20 52.83 2.16
C ASN A 20 -8.13 51.73 2.29
N ILE A 21 -7.18 51.64 1.34
CA ILE A 21 -6.05 50.69 1.44
C ILE A 21 -5.18 51.04 2.65
N THR A 22 -4.89 52.33 2.87
CA THR A 22 -4.07 52.79 3.99
C THR A 22 -4.76 52.52 5.32
N ASP A 23 -6.04 52.92 5.47
CA ASP A 23 -6.87 52.66 6.64
C ASP A 23 -6.98 51.15 6.95
N PHE A 24 -7.11 50.32 5.92
CA PHE A 24 -7.15 48.86 6.08
C PHE A 24 -5.83 48.32 6.63
N VAL A 25 -4.70 48.74 6.07
CA VAL A 25 -3.38 48.31 6.54
C VAL A 25 -3.16 48.75 7.99
N GLU A 26 -3.52 49.98 8.33
CA GLU A 26 -3.42 50.50 9.71
C GLU A 26 -4.28 49.72 10.70
N LEU A 27 -5.55 49.44 10.34
CA LEU A 27 -6.46 48.67 11.18
C LEU A 27 -5.90 47.28 11.47
N VAL A 28 -5.48 46.55 10.43
CA VAL A 28 -5.02 45.17 10.58
C VAL A 28 -3.64 45.08 11.24
N THR A 29 -2.80 46.10 11.08
CA THR A 29 -1.52 46.17 11.81
C THR A 29 -1.76 46.23 13.31
N LYS A 30 -2.76 47.01 13.76
CA LYS A 30 -3.15 47.14 15.19
C LYS A 30 -3.93 45.93 15.74
N ALA A 31 -4.49 45.09 14.87
CA ALA A 31 -5.21 43.88 15.30
C ALA A 31 -4.27 42.87 16.00
N PRO A 32 -4.79 42.00 16.88
CA PRO A 32 -3.98 40.96 17.53
C PRO A 32 -3.34 40.02 16.51
N GLU A 33 -2.20 39.46 16.89
CA GLU A 33 -1.47 38.50 16.05
C GLU A 33 -2.17 37.14 16.05
N PRO A 34 -2.28 36.45 14.89
CA PRO A 34 -2.97 35.16 14.82
C PRO A 34 -2.26 34.03 15.58
N ASN A 35 -0.97 34.19 15.90
CA ASN A 35 -0.22 33.29 16.77
C ASN A 35 0.96 34.02 17.43
N GLU A 36 1.43 33.48 18.57
CA GLU A 36 2.51 34.05 19.40
C GLU A 36 3.90 34.01 18.73
N GLU A 37 4.09 33.19 17.70
CA GLU A 37 5.36 33.04 16.98
C GLU A 37 5.47 33.99 15.78
N MET A 38 4.42 34.77 15.49
CA MET A 38 4.36 35.63 14.32
C MET A 38 5.03 36.96 14.63
N ASP A 39 6.09 37.31 13.90
CA ASP A 39 6.60 38.67 13.85
C ASP A 39 6.03 39.38 12.61
N TYR A 40 5.19 40.40 12.80
CA TYR A 40 4.61 41.18 11.70
C TYR A 40 5.67 41.82 10.78
N GLN A 41 6.85 42.18 11.30
CA GLN A 41 7.93 42.76 10.50
C GLN A 41 8.66 41.72 9.64
N SER A 42 8.72 40.47 10.09
CA SER A 42 9.28 39.35 9.33
C SER A 42 8.55 39.11 8.00
N PHE A 43 9.29 38.61 7.01
CA PHE A 43 8.75 38.08 5.74
C PHE A 43 8.33 36.60 5.85
N TYR A 44 8.54 35.99 7.02
CA TYR A 44 8.33 34.57 7.27
C TYR A 44 7.51 34.42 8.54
N TRP A 45 6.23 34.08 8.38
CA TRP A 45 5.30 33.88 9.49
C TRP A 45 5.10 32.39 9.73
N PRO A 46 5.59 31.85 10.86
CA PRO A 46 5.40 30.45 11.22
C PRO A 46 3.93 30.05 11.17
N LYS A 47 3.65 28.87 10.59
CA LYS A 47 2.30 28.28 10.44
C LYS A 47 1.31 29.07 9.56
N ILE A 48 1.64 30.28 9.09
CA ILE A 48 0.79 31.11 8.22
C ILE A 48 1.32 31.11 6.78
N GLY A 49 2.58 31.48 6.57
CA GLY A 49 3.21 31.50 5.25
C GLY A 49 4.33 32.52 5.10
N ASN A 50 4.83 32.68 3.88
CA ASN A 50 5.97 33.55 3.57
C ASN A 50 5.67 34.55 2.44
N PHE A 51 6.31 35.72 2.50
CA PHE A 51 6.13 36.82 1.56
C PHE A 51 7.27 36.85 0.54
N THR A 52 7.42 35.77 -0.23
CA THR A 52 8.44 35.61 -1.28
C THR A 52 7.82 35.67 -2.68
N LYS A 53 8.65 35.90 -3.70
CA LYS A 53 8.24 35.91 -5.12
C LYS A 53 7.63 34.57 -5.57
N LEU A 54 6.88 34.61 -6.68
CA LEU A 54 6.22 33.44 -7.26
C LEU A 54 7.24 32.37 -7.71
N GLY A 55 7.02 31.13 -7.30
CA GLY A 55 7.88 29.98 -7.63
C GLY A 55 9.03 29.72 -6.65
N VAL A 56 9.26 30.60 -5.67
CA VAL A 56 10.33 30.44 -4.68
C VAL A 56 9.94 29.43 -3.59
N GLY A 57 10.87 28.53 -3.25
CA GLY A 57 10.69 27.51 -2.21
C GLY A 57 10.50 28.10 -0.81
N SER A 58 9.68 27.43 0.03
CA SER A 58 9.31 27.91 1.36
C SER A 58 10.47 28.06 2.36
N LYS A 59 11.62 27.42 2.08
CA LYS A 59 12.85 27.47 2.89
C LYS A 59 13.84 28.54 2.46
N ASN A 60 13.66 29.17 1.29
CA ASN A 60 14.56 30.22 0.83
C ASN A 60 14.40 31.47 1.72
N ARG A 61 15.53 32.07 2.11
CA ARG A 61 15.63 33.23 3.00
C ARG A 61 16.36 34.42 2.37
N GLU A 62 16.70 34.34 1.09
CA GLU A 62 17.44 35.37 0.36
C GLU A 62 16.60 36.63 0.18
N THR A 63 17.26 37.79 0.26
CA THR A 63 16.64 39.11 0.20
C THR A 63 16.06 39.40 -1.18
N GLU A 64 16.73 38.98 -2.25
CA GLU A 64 16.29 39.15 -3.65
C GLU A 64 14.97 38.42 -3.98
N ASN A 65 14.64 37.40 -3.18
CA ASN A 65 13.47 36.55 -3.37
C ASN A 65 12.25 37.02 -2.56
N ARG A 66 12.35 38.13 -1.84
CA ARG A 66 11.24 38.75 -1.12
C ARG A 66 10.27 39.42 -2.10
N LEU A 67 8.99 39.49 -1.72
CA LEU A 67 8.00 40.27 -2.45
C LEU A 67 8.43 41.74 -2.56
N HIS A 68 8.08 42.38 -3.66
CA HIS A 68 8.38 43.78 -3.91
C HIS A 68 7.79 44.71 -2.83
N GLU A 69 8.53 45.72 -2.41
CA GLU A 69 8.16 46.61 -1.30
C GLU A 69 6.79 47.29 -1.48
N SER A 70 6.41 47.58 -2.73
CA SER A 70 5.15 48.27 -3.05
C SER A 70 3.88 47.47 -2.69
N ILE A 71 3.95 46.13 -2.62
CA ILE A 71 2.80 45.28 -2.30
C ILE A 71 2.85 44.73 -0.86
N VAL A 72 4.03 44.71 -0.23
CA VAL A 72 4.25 44.05 1.07
C VAL A 72 3.31 44.53 2.18
N PRO A 73 3.09 45.85 2.39
CA PRO A 73 2.19 46.32 3.46
C PRO A 73 0.77 45.76 3.31
N PHE A 74 0.23 45.84 2.09
CA PHE A 74 -1.09 45.31 1.80
C PHE A 74 -1.12 43.77 1.87
N ALA A 75 -0.13 43.09 1.31
CA ALA A 75 -0.06 41.63 1.31
C ALA A 75 -0.08 41.07 2.74
N LYS A 76 0.71 41.66 3.65
CA LYS A 76 0.74 41.29 5.07
C LYS A 76 -0.61 41.55 5.75
N ALA A 77 -1.19 42.74 5.55
CA ALA A 77 -2.50 43.07 6.09
C ALA A 77 -3.59 42.11 5.57
N TYR A 78 -3.65 41.85 4.26
CA TYR A 78 -4.62 40.94 3.67
C TYR A 78 -4.50 39.51 4.23
N ILE A 79 -3.29 38.96 4.31
CA ILE A 79 -3.08 37.59 4.84
C ILE A 79 -3.43 37.52 6.32
N LYS A 80 -3.02 38.50 7.14
CA LYS A 80 -3.38 38.55 8.56
C LYS A 80 -4.90 38.65 8.73
N TYR A 81 -5.56 39.51 7.95
CA TYR A 81 -7.01 39.67 7.97
C TYR A 81 -7.76 38.36 7.63
N GLN A 82 -7.35 37.68 6.56
CA GLN A 82 -7.97 36.41 6.16
C GLN A 82 -7.70 35.28 7.18
N GLN A 83 -6.52 35.26 7.80
CA GLN A 83 -6.18 34.31 8.85
C GLN A 83 -7.05 34.50 10.09
N ILE A 84 -7.25 35.75 10.54
CA ILE A 84 -8.12 36.07 11.68
C ILE A 84 -9.58 35.69 11.38
N LYS A 85 -10.06 36.00 10.17
CA LYS A 85 -11.46 35.76 9.80
C LYS A 85 -11.82 34.29 9.62
N SER A 86 -10.91 33.47 9.08
CA SER A 86 -11.24 32.10 8.66
C SER A 86 -10.48 30.99 9.39
N GLY A 87 -9.32 31.29 9.99
CA GLY A 87 -8.40 30.28 10.55
C GLY A 87 -7.88 29.25 9.53
N ALA A 88 -8.18 29.42 8.24
CA ALA A 88 -7.88 28.46 7.20
C ALA A 88 -6.46 28.61 6.65
N SER A 89 -6.04 27.68 5.79
CA SER A 89 -4.72 27.70 5.15
C SER A 89 -4.56 28.89 4.18
N MET A 90 -3.49 29.68 4.34
CA MET A 90 -3.24 30.89 3.54
C MET A 90 -2.40 30.66 2.27
N TYR A 91 -1.93 29.44 2.01
CA TYR A 91 -1.05 29.15 0.87
C TYR A 91 -1.63 29.58 -0.48
N ALA A 92 -2.93 29.34 -0.72
CA ALA A 92 -3.56 29.71 -1.97
C ALA A 92 -3.77 31.23 -2.12
N HIS A 93 -4.02 31.95 -1.02
CA HIS A 93 -4.09 33.41 -1.01
C HIS A 93 -2.71 34.03 -1.32
N LEU A 94 -1.64 33.44 -0.78
CA LEU A 94 -0.27 33.85 -1.11
C LEU A 94 0.05 33.64 -2.59
N TYR A 95 -0.38 32.53 -3.22
CA TYR A 95 -0.18 32.37 -4.66
C TYR A 95 -0.85 33.47 -5.49
N ALA A 96 -2.07 33.89 -5.12
CA ALA A 96 -2.75 34.99 -5.80
C ALA A 96 -1.96 36.31 -5.69
N ILE A 97 -1.53 36.69 -4.49
CA ILE A 97 -0.74 37.91 -4.26
C ILE A 97 0.59 37.87 -5.05
N ARG A 98 1.30 36.74 -4.98
CA ARG A 98 2.57 36.55 -5.70
C ARG A 98 2.39 36.61 -7.21
N SER A 99 1.24 36.17 -7.72
CA SER A 99 0.94 36.20 -9.15
C SER A 99 0.64 37.63 -9.61
N ILE A 100 -0.09 38.43 -8.81
CA ILE A 100 -0.29 39.86 -9.07
C ILE A 100 1.04 40.61 -9.05
N GLU A 101 1.89 40.35 -8.05
CA GLU A 101 3.22 40.94 -7.99
C GLU A 101 4.04 40.60 -9.23
N ALA A 102 4.16 39.32 -9.59
CA ALA A 102 4.91 38.91 -10.76
C ALA A 102 4.42 39.58 -12.06
N ALA A 103 3.10 39.68 -12.25
CA ALA A 103 2.52 40.32 -13.43
C ALA A 103 2.75 41.85 -13.46
N CYS A 104 2.56 42.52 -12.33
CA CYS A 104 2.70 43.97 -12.22
C CYS A 104 4.16 44.42 -12.28
N ILE A 105 5.10 43.70 -11.65
CA ILE A 105 6.52 44.00 -11.72
C ILE A 105 7.05 43.84 -13.16
N LYS A 106 6.59 42.81 -13.88
CA LYS A 106 6.96 42.61 -15.28
C LYS A 106 6.48 43.72 -16.21
N THR A 107 5.34 44.34 -15.89
CA THR A 107 4.69 45.33 -16.78
C THR A 107 4.99 46.77 -16.38
N TYR A 108 5.00 47.06 -15.09
CA TYR A 108 5.04 48.41 -14.52
C TYR A 108 6.20 48.64 -13.54
N GLN A 109 7.00 47.61 -13.25
CA GLN A 109 8.10 47.63 -12.25
C GLN A 109 7.68 47.94 -10.81
N THR A 110 6.38 48.15 -10.56
CA THR A 110 5.80 48.39 -9.24
C THR A 110 4.38 47.85 -9.20
N VAL A 111 3.85 47.63 -7.99
CA VAL A 111 2.46 47.23 -7.78
C VAL A 111 1.70 48.40 -7.20
N ASN A 112 0.71 48.88 -7.94
CA ASN A 112 -0.23 49.90 -7.49
C ASN A 112 -1.63 49.27 -7.45
N ILE A 113 -2.14 49.03 -6.24
CA ILE A 113 -3.36 48.25 -6.03
C ILE A 113 -4.58 49.00 -6.56
N GLU A 114 -4.67 50.30 -6.29
CA GLU A 114 -5.82 51.12 -6.69
C GLU A 114 -5.99 51.26 -8.22
N LYS A 115 -4.95 50.91 -9.00
CA LYS A 115 -4.93 50.94 -10.47
C LYS A 115 -5.02 49.57 -11.13
N LEU A 116 -5.25 48.49 -10.37
CA LEU A 116 -5.37 47.14 -10.95
C LEU A 116 -6.55 47.06 -11.93
N LEU A 117 -6.31 46.46 -13.09
CA LEU A 117 -7.26 46.28 -14.18
C LEU A 117 -7.49 44.79 -14.49
N PRO A 118 -8.57 44.42 -15.21
CA PRO A 118 -8.82 43.03 -15.60
C PRO A 118 -7.61 42.32 -16.24
N LYS A 119 -6.88 43.04 -17.11
CA LYS A 119 -5.67 42.53 -17.79
C LYS A 119 -4.56 42.11 -16.82
N ASP A 120 -4.46 42.75 -15.65
CA ASP A 120 -3.43 42.42 -14.65
C ASP A 120 -3.75 41.09 -13.98
N PHE A 121 -5.04 40.76 -13.81
CA PHE A 121 -5.51 39.47 -13.32
C PHE A 121 -5.32 38.36 -14.36
N ASP A 122 -5.53 38.64 -15.65
CA ASP A 122 -5.23 37.69 -16.73
C ASP A 122 -3.73 37.38 -16.81
N ASN A 123 -2.89 38.40 -16.72
CA ASN A 123 -1.44 38.26 -16.70
C ASN A 123 -0.99 37.50 -15.43
N ALA A 124 -1.57 37.78 -14.27
CA ALA A 124 -1.29 37.06 -13.03
C ALA A 124 -1.65 35.57 -13.14
N ALA A 125 -2.82 35.24 -13.69
CA ALA A 125 -3.19 33.85 -13.93
C ALA A 125 -2.18 33.16 -14.86
N ARG A 126 -1.73 33.84 -15.93
CA ARG A 126 -0.70 33.31 -16.85
C ARG A 126 0.64 33.05 -16.15
N GLU A 127 1.12 33.98 -15.33
CA GLU A 127 2.34 33.79 -14.54
C GLU A 127 2.21 32.63 -13.54
N ALA A 128 1.03 32.46 -12.93
CA ALA A 128 0.74 31.31 -12.06
C ALA A 128 0.83 29.99 -12.83
N LYS A 129 0.26 29.89 -14.03
CA LYS A 129 0.33 28.69 -14.87
C LYS A 129 1.76 28.37 -15.32
N ASN A 130 2.57 29.39 -15.60
CA ASN A 130 3.95 29.19 -16.04
C ASN A 130 4.88 28.71 -14.93
N LYS A 131 4.63 29.13 -13.67
CA LYS A 131 5.54 28.86 -12.54
C LYS A 131 5.04 27.81 -11.54
N LEU A 132 3.75 27.46 -11.56
CA LEU A 132 3.14 26.51 -10.62
C LEU A 132 2.61 25.27 -11.35
N GLY A 133 2.49 24.16 -10.62
CA GLY A 133 1.79 22.98 -11.13
C GLY A 133 0.30 23.25 -11.35
N GLU A 134 -0.32 22.52 -12.28
CA GLU A 134 -1.69 22.74 -12.78
C GLU A 134 -2.73 22.97 -11.66
N GLY A 135 -2.75 22.11 -10.64
CA GLY A 135 -3.67 22.25 -9.50
C GLY A 135 -3.41 23.50 -8.65
N ALA A 136 -2.14 23.88 -8.45
CA ALA A 136 -1.77 25.07 -7.70
C ALA A 136 -2.09 26.36 -8.49
N ALA A 137 -1.89 26.34 -9.81
CA ALA A 137 -2.27 27.44 -10.71
C ALA A 137 -3.79 27.66 -10.72
N TYR A 138 -4.59 26.59 -10.75
CA TYR A 138 -6.05 26.67 -10.64
C TYR A 138 -6.49 27.27 -9.30
N GLN A 139 -5.90 26.82 -8.18
CA GLN A 139 -6.20 27.39 -6.86
C GLN A 139 -5.78 28.87 -6.76
N ALA A 140 -4.64 29.24 -7.35
CA ALA A 140 -4.22 30.64 -7.45
C ALA A 140 -5.26 31.48 -8.21
N ALA A 141 -5.78 30.99 -9.33
CA ALA A 141 -6.79 31.70 -10.12
C ALA A 141 -8.14 31.87 -9.40
N ILE A 142 -8.59 30.86 -8.64
CA ILE A 142 -9.76 31.00 -7.75
C ILE A 142 -9.51 32.12 -6.73
N LYS A 143 -8.34 32.10 -6.08
CA LYS A 143 -8.00 33.08 -5.05
C LYS A 143 -7.70 34.48 -5.60
N LEU A 144 -7.32 34.61 -6.87
CA LEU A 144 -7.29 35.89 -7.58
C LEU A 144 -8.70 36.48 -7.66
N ASN A 145 -9.72 35.68 -8.00
CA ASN A 145 -11.10 36.18 -7.97
C ASN A 145 -11.57 36.52 -6.56
N THR A 146 -11.21 35.73 -5.55
CA THR A 146 -11.50 36.07 -4.14
C THR A 146 -10.84 37.40 -3.73
N LEU A 147 -9.59 37.63 -4.14
CA LEU A 147 -8.89 38.89 -3.89
C LEU A 147 -9.56 40.06 -4.61
N ARG A 148 -9.95 39.89 -5.89
CA ARG A 148 -10.73 40.89 -6.65
C ARG A 148 -12.00 41.29 -5.90
N VAL A 149 -12.83 40.30 -5.51
CA VAL A 149 -14.09 40.55 -4.79
C VAL A 149 -13.81 41.32 -3.50
N PHE A 150 -12.81 40.89 -2.73
CA PHE A 150 -12.40 41.59 -1.51
C PHE A 150 -12.03 43.05 -1.77
N LEU A 151 -11.20 43.32 -2.79
CA LEU A 151 -10.76 44.68 -3.14
C LEU A 151 -11.95 45.56 -3.58
N ILE A 152 -12.94 45.00 -4.29
CA ILE A 152 -14.14 45.72 -4.73
C ILE A 152 -15.07 46.01 -3.54
N GLU A 153 -15.38 45.01 -2.72
CA GLU A 153 -16.27 45.14 -1.56
C GLU A 153 -15.77 46.19 -0.56
N HIS A 154 -14.45 46.29 -0.38
CA HIS A 154 -13.83 47.27 0.52
C HIS A 154 -13.42 48.57 -0.19
N LYS A 155 -13.96 48.84 -1.38
CA LYS A 155 -13.73 50.07 -2.16
C LYS A 155 -12.24 50.41 -2.27
N MET A 156 -11.41 49.44 -2.65
CA MET A 156 -9.96 49.60 -2.85
C MET A 156 -9.55 49.64 -4.32
N ILE A 157 -10.45 49.23 -5.22
CA ILE A 157 -10.26 49.29 -6.68
C ILE A 157 -11.59 49.63 -7.36
N ARG A 158 -11.53 50.01 -8.64
CA ARG A 158 -12.73 50.16 -9.47
C ARG A 158 -13.40 48.79 -9.70
N PRO A 159 -14.73 48.66 -9.59
CA PRO A 159 -15.42 47.43 -9.92
C PRO A 159 -15.26 47.04 -11.39
N PHE A 160 -14.96 45.77 -11.64
CA PHE A 160 -14.96 45.16 -12.98
C PHE A 160 -15.27 43.68 -12.82
N ASP A 161 -15.74 43.00 -13.85
CA ASP A 161 -15.93 41.54 -13.85
C ASP A 161 -14.72 40.78 -14.38
N TRP A 162 -14.42 39.66 -13.73
CA TRP A 162 -13.34 38.76 -14.13
C TRP A 162 -13.70 37.32 -13.78
N LYS A 163 -13.37 36.40 -14.69
CA LYS A 163 -13.52 34.96 -14.50
C LYS A 163 -12.18 34.30 -14.74
N SER A 164 -11.87 33.29 -13.94
CA SER A 164 -10.64 32.50 -14.10
C SER A 164 -10.56 31.93 -15.52
N PRO A 165 -9.42 32.09 -16.23
CA PRO A 165 -9.20 31.49 -17.55
C PRO A 165 -8.95 29.97 -17.45
N PHE A 166 -8.79 29.43 -16.25
CA PHE A 166 -8.55 28.01 -16.02
C PHE A 166 -9.84 27.29 -15.65
N SER A 167 -10.17 26.27 -16.43
CA SER A 167 -11.10 25.23 -16.02
C SER A 167 -10.50 24.45 -14.86
N LYS A 168 -11.37 23.92 -14.00
CA LYS A 168 -10.95 22.94 -13.00
C LYS A 168 -10.21 21.80 -13.73
N PRO A 169 -8.97 21.46 -13.33
CA PRO A 169 -8.28 20.31 -13.92
C PRO A 169 -9.20 19.10 -13.83
N ARG A 170 -9.37 18.38 -14.94
CA ARG A 170 -10.13 17.12 -14.94
C ARG A 170 -9.52 16.23 -13.87
N ASP A 171 -10.36 15.56 -13.09
CA ASP A 171 -9.83 14.62 -12.12
C ASP A 171 -9.08 13.54 -12.91
N LYS A 172 -7.82 13.25 -12.54
CA LYS A 172 -7.00 12.28 -13.31
C LYS A 172 -7.61 10.89 -13.31
N LYS A 173 -8.56 10.64 -12.41
CA LYS A 173 -9.39 9.44 -12.33
C LYS A 173 -10.55 9.41 -13.34
N GLU A 174 -11.06 10.57 -13.77
CA GLU A 174 -12.10 10.67 -14.82
C GLU A 174 -11.50 10.56 -16.24
N GLN A 175 -10.17 10.48 -16.33
CA GLN A 175 -9.48 10.21 -17.58
C GLN A 175 -9.60 8.72 -17.85
N THR A 176 -10.23 8.37 -18.97
CA THR A 176 -10.32 6.99 -19.45
C THR A 176 -9.16 6.65 -20.37
N GLY A 177 -8.93 5.36 -20.61
CA GLY A 177 -7.86 4.86 -21.48
C GLY A 177 -6.46 4.97 -20.86
N GLU A 178 -5.43 5.20 -21.68
CA GLU A 178 -4.01 5.12 -21.26
C GLU A 178 -3.65 6.03 -20.06
N ALA A 179 -4.21 7.24 -20.02
CA ALA A 179 -3.93 8.19 -18.94
C ALA A 179 -4.54 7.76 -17.60
N GLY A 180 -5.75 7.18 -17.64
CA GLY A 180 -6.41 6.58 -16.48
C GLY A 180 -5.67 5.34 -15.98
N GLN A 181 -5.24 4.49 -16.91
CA GLN A 181 -4.44 3.31 -16.60
C GLN A 181 -3.10 3.68 -15.94
N ALA A 182 -2.34 4.60 -16.51
CA ALA A 182 -1.08 5.07 -15.93
C ALA A 182 -1.28 5.68 -14.52
N TYR A 183 -2.41 6.35 -14.29
CA TYR A 183 -2.77 6.86 -12.97
C TYR A 183 -3.07 5.73 -11.97
N ARG A 184 -3.85 4.71 -12.36
CA ARG A 184 -4.13 3.52 -11.54
C ARG A 184 -2.84 2.77 -11.20
N GLU A 185 -2.01 2.50 -12.22
CA GLU A 185 -0.71 1.85 -12.07
C GLU A 185 0.19 2.58 -11.07
N HIS A 186 0.18 3.91 -11.11
CA HIS A 186 0.95 4.74 -10.18
C HIS A 186 0.45 4.64 -8.73
N LYS A 187 -0.86 4.44 -8.51
CA LYS A 187 -1.50 4.51 -7.19
C LYS A 187 -1.65 3.17 -6.49
N MET A 188 -1.74 2.09 -7.25
CA MET A 188 -1.76 0.72 -6.73
C MET A 188 -0.34 0.31 -6.29
N PRO A 189 -0.15 -0.69 -5.41
CA PRO A 189 1.16 -1.30 -5.15
C PRO A 189 1.61 -2.19 -6.32
N ASP A 190 2.89 -2.50 -6.35
CA ASP A 190 3.45 -3.53 -7.24
C ASP A 190 3.27 -4.90 -6.56
N GLU A 191 2.82 -5.90 -7.30
CA GLU A 191 2.61 -7.27 -6.79
C GLU A 191 3.92 -7.87 -6.29
N ASP A 192 5.00 -7.75 -7.06
CA ASP A 192 6.31 -8.28 -6.68
C ASP A 192 6.87 -7.60 -5.44
N ALA A 193 6.58 -6.31 -5.25
CA ALA A 193 6.98 -5.59 -4.06
C ALA A 193 6.16 -6.02 -2.82
N ILE A 194 4.89 -6.40 -3.00
CA ILE A 194 4.08 -6.99 -1.92
C ILE A 194 4.63 -8.36 -1.55
N MET A 195 4.90 -9.21 -2.55
CA MET A 195 5.44 -10.55 -2.33
C MET A 195 6.83 -10.50 -1.69
N GLY A 196 7.71 -9.59 -2.14
CA GLY A 196 9.00 -9.36 -1.51
C GLY A 196 8.88 -8.89 -0.05
N MET A 197 7.89 -8.05 0.26
CA MET A 197 7.64 -7.67 1.66
C MET A 197 7.14 -8.87 2.49
N ALA A 198 6.27 -9.71 1.92
CA ALA A 198 5.77 -10.91 2.58
C ALA A 198 6.89 -11.93 2.84
N GLU A 199 7.77 -12.13 1.86
CA GLU A 199 8.96 -12.99 1.99
C GLU A 199 9.86 -12.50 3.13
N ILE A 200 10.17 -11.20 3.19
CA ILE A 200 10.97 -10.62 4.26
C ILE A 200 10.27 -10.77 5.61
N PHE A 201 8.95 -10.53 5.66
CA PHE A 201 8.17 -10.71 6.89
C PHE A 201 8.16 -12.17 7.37
N SER A 202 8.18 -13.14 6.47
CA SER A 202 8.20 -14.58 6.82
C SER A 202 9.53 -15.08 7.36
N LYS A 203 10.63 -14.31 7.22
CA LYS A 203 11.93 -14.70 7.77
C LYS A 203 11.91 -14.78 9.29
N ASP A 204 12.81 -15.59 9.83
CA ASP A 204 13.08 -15.66 11.25
C ASP A 204 13.53 -14.28 11.77
N VAL A 205 13.08 -13.89 12.96
CA VAL A 205 13.39 -12.59 13.57
C VAL A 205 14.91 -12.41 13.74
N LEU A 206 15.67 -13.49 13.96
CA LEU A 206 17.13 -13.48 14.06
C LEU A 206 17.83 -13.08 12.75
N GLN A 207 17.15 -13.22 11.61
CA GLN A 207 17.65 -12.82 10.29
C GLN A 207 17.26 -11.38 9.92
N LEU A 208 16.44 -10.72 10.75
CA LEU A 208 15.94 -9.39 10.49
C LEU A 208 16.63 -8.37 11.41
N SER A 209 17.03 -7.23 10.85
CA SER A 209 17.43 -6.12 11.72
C SER A 209 16.20 -5.55 12.44
N GLN A 210 16.42 -4.88 13.57
CA GLN A 210 15.36 -4.15 14.28
C GLN A 210 14.57 -3.19 13.38
N ARG A 211 15.25 -2.60 12.38
CA ARG A 211 14.64 -1.72 11.37
C ARG A 211 13.77 -2.49 10.35
N ASP A 212 14.17 -3.71 9.99
CA ASP A 212 13.39 -4.57 9.09
C ASP A 212 12.13 -5.08 9.79
N ILE A 213 12.23 -5.44 11.07
CA ILE A 213 11.10 -5.81 11.92
C ILE A 213 10.09 -4.65 11.99
N PHE A 214 10.56 -3.43 12.26
CA PHE A 214 9.73 -2.23 12.23
C PHE A 214 9.04 -2.06 10.87
N THR A 215 9.81 -2.11 9.78
CA THR A 215 9.29 -1.81 8.43
C THR A 215 8.24 -2.82 8.00
N THR A 216 8.58 -4.11 8.07
CA THR A 216 7.73 -5.22 7.60
C THR A 216 6.47 -5.33 8.45
N SER A 217 6.59 -5.25 9.78
CA SER A 217 5.43 -5.32 10.69
C SER A 217 4.49 -4.12 10.49
N THR A 218 5.04 -2.90 10.34
CA THR A 218 4.23 -1.71 10.07
C THR A 218 3.50 -1.83 8.73
N PHE A 219 4.17 -2.32 7.69
CA PHE A 219 3.55 -2.52 6.38
C PHE A 219 2.45 -3.58 6.43
N SER A 220 2.67 -4.70 7.12
CA SER A 220 1.67 -5.75 7.33
C SER A 220 0.41 -5.21 8.03
N LEU A 221 0.57 -4.31 9.03
CA LEU A 221 -0.57 -3.63 9.64
C LEU A 221 -1.32 -2.74 8.63
N LEU A 222 -0.61 -2.01 7.76
CA LEU A 222 -1.22 -1.20 6.69
C LEU A 222 -1.94 -2.05 5.63
N MET A 223 -1.54 -3.31 5.45
CA MET A 223 -2.22 -4.28 4.58
C MET A 223 -3.42 -4.97 5.25
N SER A 224 -3.61 -4.80 6.56
CA SER A 224 -4.75 -5.38 7.30
C SER A 224 -5.98 -4.46 7.37
N ALA A 225 -5.76 -3.14 7.30
CA ALA A 225 -6.80 -2.14 7.34
C ALA A 225 -6.40 -0.89 6.54
N PRO A 226 -7.35 -0.20 5.87
CA PRO A 226 -7.07 0.95 5.02
C PRO A 226 -6.78 2.22 5.84
N GLU A 227 -5.61 2.28 6.47
CA GLU A 227 -5.13 3.39 7.32
C GLU A 227 -4.27 4.42 6.58
N ARG A 228 -4.10 5.61 7.15
CA ARG A 228 -3.06 6.54 6.68
C ARG A 228 -1.71 6.04 7.19
N GLY A 229 -0.66 6.16 6.37
CA GLY A 229 0.67 5.65 6.72
C GLY A 229 1.23 6.14 8.06
N SER A 230 0.83 7.30 8.56
CA SER A 230 1.29 7.83 9.86
C SER A 230 0.48 7.36 11.06
N GLU A 231 -0.70 6.80 10.88
CA GLU A 231 -1.60 6.41 11.98
C GLU A 231 -1.05 5.24 12.82
N PRO A 232 -0.35 4.21 12.27
CA PRO A 232 0.14 3.07 13.06
C PRO A 232 1.04 3.49 14.22
N LEU A 233 1.81 4.56 14.03
CA LEU A 233 2.76 5.10 14.99
C LEU A 233 2.12 5.64 16.28
N TYR A 234 0.79 5.65 16.36
CA TYR A 234 0.00 6.05 17.53
C TYR A 234 -0.83 4.88 18.09
N LEU A 235 -0.44 3.63 17.82
CA LEU A 235 -1.03 2.47 18.46
C LEU A 235 -0.47 2.28 19.87
N LYS A 236 -1.33 1.83 20.78
CA LYS A 236 -0.89 1.34 22.10
C LYS A 236 -0.35 -0.08 21.99
N ALA A 237 0.50 -0.47 22.94
CA ALA A 237 1.03 -1.83 23.02
C ALA A 237 -0.08 -2.87 23.15
N ASP A 238 -1.21 -2.54 23.78
CA ASP A 238 -2.37 -3.41 23.95
C ASP A 238 -3.40 -3.29 22.80
N CYS A 239 -3.05 -2.76 21.62
CA CYS A 239 -4.03 -2.33 20.62
C CYS A 239 -5.02 -3.39 20.08
N LEU A 240 -4.83 -4.68 20.33
CA LEU A 240 -5.73 -5.72 19.81
C LEU A 240 -7.01 -5.85 20.67
N ASP A 241 -8.17 -5.92 20.00
CA ASP A 241 -9.47 -6.35 20.55
C ASP A 241 -9.80 -7.70 19.90
N ILE A 242 -9.71 -8.78 20.68
CA ILE A 242 -9.94 -10.15 20.20
C ILE A 242 -11.29 -10.61 20.74
N ARG A 243 -12.20 -10.98 19.84
CA ARG A 243 -13.52 -11.51 20.21
C ARG A 243 -13.70 -12.88 19.58
N SER A 244 -14.08 -13.86 20.38
CA SER A 244 -14.49 -15.17 19.88
C SER A 244 -15.92 -15.09 19.39
N LYS A 245 -16.15 -15.46 18.11
CA LYS A 245 -17.50 -15.71 17.61
C LYS A 245 -17.75 -17.21 17.77
N LYS A 246 -18.86 -17.61 18.42
CA LYS A 246 -19.31 -19.00 18.34
C LYS A 246 -19.56 -19.33 16.87
N GLY A 247 -18.88 -20.34 16.34
CA GLY A 247 -18.92 -20.68 14.92
C GLY A 247 -20.36 -20.88 14.42
N GLU A 248 -20.68 -20.29 13.26
CA GLU A 248 -21.82 -20.71 12.45
C GLU A 248 -21.35 -21.89 11.58
N LEU A 249 -22.21 -22.89 11.37
CA LEU A 249 -21.95 -24.06 10.53
C LEU A 249 -21.54 -23.62 9.12
N LYS A 250 -20.25 -23.68 8.79
CA LYS A 250 -19.76 -23.56 7.42
C LYS A 250 -19.30 -24.94 6.93
N PRO A 251 -19.82 -25.45 5.80
CA PRO A 251 -19.27 -26.65 5.19
C PRO A 251 -17.87 -26.34 4.66
N HIS A 252 -16.83 -26.87 5.30
CA HIS A 252 -15.48 -26.85 4.75
C HIS A 252 -15.33 -27.94 3.70
N VAL A 253 -15.04 -27.56 2.46
CA VAL A 253 -14.43 -28.46 1.46
C VAL A 253 -12.93 -28.48 1.76
N HIS A 254 -12.44 -29.53 2.40
CA HIS A 254 -11.01 -29.71 2.57
C HIS A 254 -10.37 -30.13 1.24
N SER A 255 -9.30 -29.45 0.83
CA SER A 255 -8.30 -30.04 -0.04
C SER A 255 -7.68 -31.25 0.67
N SER A 256 -7.73 -32.42 0.03
CA SER A 256 -7.17 -33.69 0.50
C SER A 256 -5.74 -33.54 1.04
N LYS A 257 -5.55 -33.76 2.35
CA LYS A 257 -4.22 -34.01 2.92
C LYS A 257 -4.04 -35.52 3.10
N THR A 258 -3.00 -36.09 2.50
CA THR A 258 -2.49 -37.44 2.81
C THR A 258 -1.43 -37.34 3.90
N LEU A 259 -1.47 -38.23 4.89
CA LEU A 259 -0.41 -38.43 5.87
C LEU A 259 0.22 -39.82 5.63
N PRO A 260 1.55 -39.93 5.48
CA PRO A 260 2.20 -41.22 5.30
C PRO A 260 2.33 -41.97 6.64
N GLN A 261 2.07 -43.27 6.64
CA GLN A 261 2.34 -44.16 7.77
C GLN A 261 3.70 -44.86 7.62
N ALA A 262 4.26 -45.31 8.75
CA ALA A 262 5.61 -45.88 8.84
C ALA A 262 5.78 -47.22 8.10
N ASP A 263 4.70 -47.84 7.64
CA ASP A 263 4.70 -49.07 6.86
C ASP A 263 4.53 -48.84 5.34
N GLY A 264 4.51 -47.58 4.89
CA GLY A 264 4.38 -47.22 3.48
C GLY A 264 2.96 -47.29 2.93
N SER A 265 1.94 -47.51 3.77
CA SER A 265 0.54 -47.43 3.36
C SER A 265 0.00 -45.98 3.46
N GLU A 266 -0.77 -45.56 2.45
CA GLU A 266 -1.50 -44.30 2.45
C GLU A 266 -2.90 -44.52 3.04
N LEU A 267 -3.18 -43.90 4.19
CA LEU A 267 -4.51 -43.99 4.81
C LEU A 267 -5.41 -42.88 4.23
N LEU A 268 -6.25 -43.25 3.26
CA LEU A 268 -7.40 -42.44 2.85
C LEU A 268 -8.40 -42.42 4.03
N LEU A 269 -8.42 -41.31 4.77
CA LEU A 269 -9.51 -41.06 5.71
C LEU A 269 -10.79 -40.92 4.89
N SER A 270 -11.65 -41.94 4.96
CA SER A 270 -13.03 -41.83 4.48
C SER A 270 -13.67 -40.61 5.14
N ASN A 271 -14.40 -39.83 4.33
CA ASN A 271 -15.12 -38.63 4.73
C ASN A 271 -16.10 -38.94 5.87
N LYS A 272 -15.62 -38.96 7.11
CA LYS A 272 -16.41 -38.52 8.24
C LYS A 272 -16.14 -37.03 8.33
N THR A 273 -17.12 -36.24 7.88
CA THR A 273 -17.21 -34.81 8.13
C THR A 273 -17.13 -34.61 9.65
N LYS A 274 -15.92 -34.45 10.17
CA LYS A 274 -15.70 -33.97 11.52
C LYS A 274 -16.02 -32.50 11.44
N ILE A 275 -17.25 -32.15 11.83
CA ILE A 275 -17.65 -30.77 12.05
C ILE A 275 -16.89 -30.32 13.30
N GLU A 276 -15.63 -29.92 13.12
CA GLU A 276 -14.89 -29.22 14.16
C GLU A 276 -15.39 -27.78 14.15
N VAL A 277 -16.12 -27.43 15.20
CA VAL A 277 -16.48 -26.05 15.49
C VAL A 277 -15.20 -25.37 15.98
N GLU A 278 -14.39 -24.87 15.06
CA GLU A 278 -13.36 -23.92 15.43
C GLU A 278 -14.03 -22.59 15.75
N ASP A 279 -13.83 -22.08 16.95
CA ASP A 279 -14.23 -20.73 17.31
C ASP A 279 -13.47 -19.75 16.39
N GLU A 280 -14.18 -19.13 15.43
CA GLU A 280 -13.58 -18.10 14.57
C GLU A 280 -13.29 -16.86 15.42
N GLU A 281 -12.01 -16.60 15.66
CA GLU A 281 -11.55 -15.36 16.29
C GLU A 281 -11.75 -14.18 15.32
N GLN A 282 -12.46 -13.14 15.78
CA GLN A 282 -12.52 -11.86 15.11
C GLN A 282 -11.59 -10.87 15.82
N ILE A 283 -10.59 -10.37 15.09
CA ILE A 283 -9.64 -9.39 15.61
C ILE A 283 -10.01 -8.00 15.12
N GLY A 284 -9.94 -7.03 16.02
CA GLY A 284 -9.97 -5.61 15.73
C GLY A 284 -8.72 -4.93 16.28
N ILE A 285 -8.31 -3.84 15.65
CA ILE A 285 -7.22 -2.99 16.15
C ILE A 285 -7.84 -1.69 16.66
N ARG A 286 -7.47 -1.26 17.88
CA ARG A 286 -7.89 0.00 18.51
C ARG A 286 -7.11 1.19 17.94
N TRP A 287 -7.71 1.90 16.98
CA TRP A 287 -7.07 3.00 16.28
C TRP A 287 -7.49 4.36 16.82
N PHE A 288 -6.52 5.20 17.15
CA PHE A 288 -6.80 6.59 17.52
C PHE A 288 -6.90 7.49 16.29
N SER A 289 -8.05 8.13 16.10
CA SER A 289 -8.28 8.99 14.94
C SER A 289 -7.51 10.31 15.06
N GLY A 290 -6.69 10.60 14.04
CA GLY A 290 -6.04 11.91 13.89
C GLY A 290 -6.99 13.09 13.67
N LYS A 291 -8.31 12.88 13.63
CA LYS A 291 -9.31 13.97 13.59
C LYS A 291 -9.98 14.25 14.94
N GLY A 292 -9.55 13.58 16.02
CA GLY A 292 -9.95 13.90 17.39
C GLY A 292 -11.25 13.25 17.87
N PHE A 293 -11.62 12.09 17.30
CA PHE A 293 -12.81 11.31 17.67
C PHE A 293 -12.54 10.14 18.64
N GLY A 294 -11.45 10.19 19.42
CA GLY A 294 -11.10 9.09 20.33
C GLY A 294 -10.49 7.89 19.61
N HIS A 295 -10.87 6.67 19.99
CA HIS A 295 -10.46 5.43 19.33
C HIS A 295 -11.66 4.70 18.70
N GLU A 296 -11.42 4.06 17.56
CA GLU A 296 -12.40 3.18 16.90
C GLU A 296 -11.75 1.81 16.65
N ASN A 297 -12.50 0.74 16.89
CA ASN A 297 -12.03 -0.62 16.63
C ASN A 297 -12.23 -0.92 15.16
N LYS A 298 -11.12 -1.19 14.48
CA LYS A 298 -11.14 -1.57 13.07
C LYS A 298 -10.96 -3.06 12.94
N TRP A 299 -12.05 -3.69 12.54
CA TRP A 299 -12.09 -5.12 12.26
C TRP A 299 -11.26 -5.44 11.01
N ILE A 300 -10.41 -6.45 11.14
CA ILE A 300 -9.56 -6.94 10.05
C ILE A 300 -10.16 -8.21 9.43
N PRO A 301 -9.85 -8.52 8.16
CA PRO A 301 -10.20 -9.81 7.57
C PRO A 301 -9.58 -10.95 8.37
N SER A 302 -10.32 -12.05 8.57
CA SER A 302 -9.87 -13.21 9.36
C SER A 302 -8.57 -13.82 8.83
N VAL A 303 -8.37 -13.82 7.52
CA VAL A 303 -7.12 -14.26 6.86
C VAL A 303 -5.89 -13.48 7.32
N MET A 304 -6.06 -12.25 7.83
CA MET A 304 -4.98 -11.40 8.34
C MET A 304 -4.73 -11.58 9.84
N ASN A 305 -5.54 -12.38 10.55
CA ASN A 305 -5.45 -12.51 12.01
C ASN A 305 -4.05 -12.92 12.48
N LEU A 306 -3.47 -13.97 11.88
CA LEU A 306 -2.14 -14.46 12.22
C LEU A 306 -1.08 -13.40 11.93
N VAL A 307 -1.14 -12.77 10.75
CA VAL A 307 -0.19 -11.75 10.31
C VAL A 307 -0.19 -10.55 11.27
N VAL A 308 -1.37 -10.09 11.68
CA VAL A 308 -1.50 -8.96 12.61
C VAL A 308 -1.03 -9.33 14.01
N LYS A 309 -1.36 -10.52 14.52
CA LYS A 309 -0.86 -11.02 15.82
C LYS A 309 0.68 -11.05 15.82
N THR A 310 1.29 -11.62 14.79
CA THR A 310 2.76 -11.67 14.64
C THR A 310 3.37 -10.27 14.52
N ALA A 311 2.78 -9.38 13.71
CA ALA A 311 3.28 -8.02 13.53
C ALA A 311 3.23 -7.21 14.84
N VAL A 312 2.13 -7.30 15.59
CA VAL A 312 2.01 -6.62 16.89
C VAL A 312 2.96 -7.20 17.91
N SER A 313 3.07 -8.53 18.03
CA SER A 313 4.01 -9.19 18.95
C SER A 313 5.46 -8.77 18.69
N ARG A 314 5.91 -8.78 17.43
CA ARG A 314 7.26 -8.30 17.05
C ARG A 314 7.49 -6.83 17.43
N LEU A 315 6.50 -5.97 17.21
CA LEU A 315 6.60 -4.55 17.59
C LEU A 315 6.56 -4.36 19.11
N GLN A 316 5.79 -5.19 19.83
CA GLN A 316 5.74 -5.18 21.29
C GLN A 316 7.10 -5.54 21.89
N GLU A 317 7.76 -6.58 21.39
CA GLU A 317 9.12 -6.97 21.79
C GLU A 317 10.12 -5.85 21.47
N LEU A 318 10.05 -5.30 20.25
CA LEU A 318 10.97 -4.26 19.80
C LEU A 318 10.89 -2.97 20.65
N SER A 319 9.71 -2.63 21.14
CA SER A 319 9.48 -1.43 21.95
C SER A 319 9.50 -1.66 23.47
N ASP A 320 9.71 -2.91 23.93
CA ASP A 320 9.58 -3.27 25.33
C ASP A 320 10.55 -2.51 26.25
N GLY A 321 11.83 -2.50 25.91
CA GLY A 321 12.84 -1.78 26.69
C GLY A 321 12.52 -0.28 26.82
N ALA A 322 12.08 0.36 25.73
CA ALA A 322 11.74 1.78 25.73
C ALA A 322 10.49 2.08 26.56
N ARG A 323 9.46 1.22 26.48
CA ARG A 323 8.26 1.33 27.34
C ARG A 323 8.60 1.14 28.81
N ALA A 324 9.41 0.14 29.15
CA ALA A 324 9.82 -0.12 30.53
C ALA A 324 10.65 1.04 31.10
N PHE A 325 11.59 1.58 30.32
CA PHE A 325 12.37 2.76 30.71
C PHE A 325 11.49 4.00 30.91
N ALA A 326 10.54 4.25 30.00
CA ALA A 326 9.58 5.33 30.14
C ALA A 326 8.70 5.16 31.39
N LYS A 327 8.28 3.93 31.70
CA LYS A 327 7.51 3.63 32.91
C LYS A 327 8.28 3.95 34.18
N LEU A 328 9.57 3.61 34.25
CA LEU A 328 10.43 3.97 35.39
C LEU A 328 10.52 5.49 35.60
N LEU A 329 10.65 6.25 34.51
CA LEU A 329 10.67 7.71 34.55
C LEU A 329 9.32 8.33 34.94
N GLU A 330 8.21 7.67 34.61
CA GLU A 330 6.85 8.09 34.95
C GLU A 330 6.48 7.82 36.41
N GLU A 331 7.02 6.75 37.01
CA GLU A 331 6.62 6.26 38.35
C GLU A 331 7.57 6.68 39.48
N SER A 332 8.83 7.01 39.16
CA SER A 332 9.85 7.33 40.16
C SER A 332 10.58 8.62 39.81
N ASP A 333 11.05 9.33 40.84
CA ASP A 333 11.96 10.47 40.72
C ASP A 333 13.43 10.07 40.79
N CYS A 334 13.75 8.83 41.20
CA CYS A 334 15.11 8.30 41.24
C CYS A 334 15.70 8.09 39.84
N PHE A 335 17.00 7.77 39.78
CA PHE A 335 17.66 7.48 38.51
C PHE A 335 17.07 6.19 37.88
N PRO A 336 16.61 6.22 36.61
CA PRO A 336 16.02 5.05 35.96
C PRO A 336 17.10 4.02 35.62
N ARG A 337 17.35 3.06 36.53
CA ARG A 337 18.34 2.00 36.32
C ARG A 337 17.90 1.08 35.17
N HIS A 338 18.57 1.20 34.02
CA HIS A 338 18.43 0.31 32.87
C HIS A 338 19.55 -0.74 32.83
N SER A 339 19.54 -1.63 31.83
CA SER A 339 20.43 -2.80 31.73
C SER A 339 21.94 -2.52 31.77
N LEU A 340 22.39 -1.34 31.32
CA LEU A 340 23.81 -0.94 31.32
C LEU A 340 24.18 -0.06 32.53
N CYS A 341 23.23 0.23 33.42
CA CYS A 341 23.48 1.09 34.56
C CYS A 341 24.46 0.40 35.55
N PRO A 342 25.54 1.07 36.00
CA PRO A 342 26.46 0.51 36.97
C PRO A 342 25.78 0.24 38.32
N ASN A 343 26.15 -0.86 38.98
CA ASN A 343 25.66 -1.19 40.31
C ASN A 343 26.42 -0.41 41.40
N VAL A 344 26.13 0.88 41.49
CA VAL A 344 26.69 1.80 42.48
C VAL A 344 25.58 2.60 43.16
N ASP A 345 25.87 3.12 44.36
CA ASP A 345 24.95 4.01 45.08
C ASP A 345 24.76 5.34 44.33
N GLU A 346 23.60 5.99 44.50
CA GLU A 346 23.21 7.15 43.70
C GLU A 346 24.10 8.39 43.91
N ASN A 347 24.77 8.48 45.07
CA ASN A 347 25.62 9.61 45.43
C ASN A 347 27.12 9.35 45.22
N VAL A 348 27.48 8.17 44.71
CA VAL A 348 28.88 7.82 44.44
C VAL A 348 29.33 8.47 43.13
N LEU A 349 30.51 9.09 43.16
CA LEU A 349 31.14 9.64 41.96
C LEU A 349 31.53 8.52 40.99
N LEU A 350 31.12 8.67 39.73
CA LEU A 350 31.28 7.68 38.68
C LEU A 350 32.60 7.87 37.94
N THR A 351 33.24 6.77 37.54
CA THR A 351 34.27 6.83 36.49
C THR A 351 33.65 7.26 35.16
N LYS A 352 34.47 7.73 34.22
CA LYS A 352 33.99 8.15 32.89
C LYS A 352 33.27 7.00 32.16
N GLU A 353 33.78 5.78 32.28
CA GLU A 353 33.16 4.59 31.67
C GLU A 353 31.82 4.26 32.33
N GLN A 354 31.73 4.34 33.66
CA GLN A 354 30.48 4.17 34.39
C GLN A 354 29.45 5.25 34.04
N ALA A 355 29.87 6.51 33.88
CA ALA A 355 29.00 7.60 33.48
C ALA A 355 28.47 7.42 32.05
N ILE A 356 29.29 6.95 31.11
CA ILE A 356 28.86 6.64 29.74
C ILE A 356 27.86 5.48 29.73
N ALA A 357 28.13 4.41 30.50
CA ALA A 357 27.25 3.26 30.64
C ALA A 357 25.91 3.64 31.30
N ALA A 358 25.93 4.47 32.35
CA ALA A 358 24.75 5.03 32.99
C ALA A 358 23.95 5.95 32.05
N LEU A 359 24.60 6.67 31.13
CA LEU A 359 23.89 7.41 30.07
C LEU A 359 23.34 6.50 28.96
N GLY A 360 23.52 5.18 29.07
CA GLY A 360 22.87 4.19 28.21
C GLY A 360 23.51 3.98 26.85
N LEU A 361 24.74 4.41 26.61
CA LEU A 361 25.44 4.15 25.36
C LEU A 361 25.88 2.68 25.28
N ASP A 362 25.31 1.93 24.35
CA ASP A 362 25.69 0.53 24.13
C ASP A 362 26.99 0.42 23.33
N THR A 363 28.10 0.10 24.00
CA THR A 363 29.40 -0.03 23.35
C THR A 363 29.75 -1.46 22.98
N SER A 364 28.84 -2.43 23.14
CA SER A 364 29.10 -3.86 22.92
C SER A 364 29.55 -4.19 21.49
N HIS A 365 28.99 -3.48 20.50
CA HIS A 365 29.29 -3.66 19.08
C HIS A 365 30.36 -2.69 18.53
N LEU A 366 31.02 -1.91 19.39
CA LEU A 366 31.99 -0.87 18.96
C LEU A 366 33.43 -1.25 19.29
N ASP A 367 34.35 -0.93 18.38
CA ASP A 367 35.78 -1.02 18.65
C ASP A 367 36.22 -0.03 19.73
N LYS A 368 37.36 -0.29 20.39
CA LYS A 368 37.89 0.57 21.48
C LYS A 368 37.98 2.05 21.11
N LYS A 369 38.45 2.38 19.89
CA LYS A 369 38.53 3.76 19.40
C LYS A 369 37.16 4.39 19.15
N GLN A 370 36.22 3.61 18.62
CA GLN A 370 34.85 4.05 18.35
C GLN A 370 34.11 4.30 19.66
N SER A 371 34.20 3.37 20.61
CA SER A 371 33.64 3.49 21.97
C SER A 371 34.14 4.77 22.66
N GLN A 372 35.45 5.02 22.65
CA GLN A 372 36.02 6.25 23.22
C GLN A 372 35.51 7.51 22.52
N THR A 373 35.43 7.50 21.20
CA THR A 373 34.98 8.68 20.43
C THR A 373 33.52 8.99 20.68
N SER A 374 32.64 7.98 20.58
CA SER A 374 31.20 8.08 20.80
C SER A 374 30.89 8.47 22.26
N GLY A 375 31.57 7.85 23.22
CA GLY A 375 31.46 8.19 24.65
C GLY A 375 31.86 9.64 24.94
N ASN A 376 33.00 10.09 24.42
CA ASN A 376 33.44 11.49 24.59
C ASN A 376 32.50 12.50 23.91
N GLN A 377 31.89 12.13 22.78
CA GLN A 377 30.89 12.93 22.11
C GLN A 377 29.60 13.02 22.92
N LEU A 378 29.16 11.91 23.54
CA LEU A 378 28.00 11.86 24.42
C LEU A 378 28.19 12.75 25.65
N LEU A 379 29.32 12.61 26.36
CA LEU A 379 29.64 13.43 27.53
C LEU A 379 29.65 14.93 27.18
N ARG A 380 30.30 15.29 26.06
CA ARG A 380 30.29 16.68 25.56
C ARG A 380 28.87 17.18 25.28
N ARG A 381 28.03 16.35 24.62
CA ARG A 381 26.64 16.71 24.30
C ARG A 381 25.80 16.93 25.57
N LYS A 382 26.12 16.22 26.65
CA LYS A 382 25.46 16.34 27.96
C LYS A 382 26.11 17.37 28.89
N GLY A 383 27.13 18.10 28.43
CA GLY A 383 27.81 19.13 29.23
C GLY A 383 28.71 18.59 30.35
N ILE A 384 29.13 17.32 30.28
CA ILE A 384 29.93 16.66 31.31
C ILE A 384 31.42 16.73 30.94
N GLU A 385 32.28 17.08 31.91
CA GLU A 385 33.73 17.07 31.72
C GLU A 385 34.26 15.64 31.43
N ARG A 386 35.26 15.54 30.55
CA ARG A 386 35.86 14.25 30.13
C ARG A 386 36.88 13.73 31.16
N LYS A 387 36.51 13.69 32.44
CA LYS A 387 37.35 13.24 33.56
C LYS A 387 36.60 12.21 34.39
N ASP A 388 37.34 11.40 35.14
CA ASP A 388 36.77 10.47 36.10
C ASP A 388 36.29 11.21 37.35
N TYR A 389 35.26 10.66 38.02
CA TYR A 389 34.74 11.13 39.31
C TYR A 389 34.18 12.56 39.30
N VAL A 390 33.47 12.93 38.23
CA VAL A 390 32.86 14.27 38.07
C VAL A 390 31.36 14.28 38.41
N VAL A 391 30.65 13.19 38.12
CA VAL A 391 29.19 13.11 38.20
C VAL A 391 28.75 11.91 39.01
N THR A 392 27.60 12.03 39.65
CA THR A 392 26.88 10.94 40.34
C THR A 392 25.66 10.49 39.52
N LEU A 393 25.01 9.38 39.89
CA LEU A 393 23.74 8.99 39.23
C LEU A 393 22.65 10.04 39.46
N ASN A 394 22.66 10.72 40.61
CA ASN A 394 21.73 11.83 40.88
C ASN A 394 21.94 13.04 39.97
N ASP A 395 23.18 13.35 39.60
CA ASP A 395 23.47 14.41 38.62
C ASP A 395 23.02 13.99 37.21
N LEU A 396 23.29 12.73 36.83
CA LEU A 396 22.83 12.19 35.56
C LEU A 396 21.31 12.14 35.46
N ASN A 397 20.60 11.89 36.56
CA ASN A 397 19.14 11.87 36.61
C ASN A 397 18.54 13.23 36.19
N LYS A 398 19.09 14.33 36.72
CA LYS A 398 18.69 15.69 36.33
C LYS A 398 18.91 15.91 34.84
N ILE A 399 20.09 15.54 34.33
CA ILE A 399 20.44 15.68 32.92
C ILE A 399 19.51 14.86 32.02
N VAL A 400 19.17 13.62 32.39
CA VAL A 400 18.27 12.76 31.60
C VAL A 400 16.86 13.36 31.58
N ARG A 401 16.35 13.81 32.73
CA ARG A 401 15.01 14.41 32.85
C ARG A 401 14.89 15.73 32.11
N ASP A 402 15.92 16.57 32.15
CA ASP A 402 15.97 17.85 31.40
C ASP A 402 15.98 17.62 29.87
N ASN A 403 16.45 16.47 29.41
CA ASN A 403 16.50 16.09 28.00
C ASN A 403 15.27 15.30 27.51
N LEU A 404 14.21 15.18 28.33
CA LEU A 404 13.01 14.46 27.92
C LEU A 404 12.29 15.13 26.74
N PRO A 405 11.56 14.35 25.91
CA PRO A 405 10.83 14.90 24.77
C PRO A 405 9.81 15.96 25.16
N SER A 406 9.63 16.97 24.30
CA SER A 406 8.61 18.01 24.49
C SER A 406 7.21 17.41 24.59
N GLY A 407 6.46 17.72 25.65
CA GLY A 407 5.13 17.17 25.89
C GLY A 407 5.12 15.87 26.71
N TRP A 408 6.24 15.51 27.35
CA TRP A 408 6.34 14.45 28.35
C TRP A 408 5.15 14.49 29.36
N PRO A 409 4.56 13.33 29.74
CA PRO A 409 4.93 11.94 29.42
C PRO A 409 4.28 11.38 28.15
N TYR A 410 3.77 12.23 27.25
CA TYR A 410 3.04 11.78 26.07
C TYR A 410 3.88 11.82 24.80
N ILE A 411 3.63 10.89 23.88
CA ILE A 411 4.27 10.87 22.56
C ILE A 411 3.79 12.08 21.72
N PRO A 412 4.65 12.66 20.87
CA PRO A 412 4.29 13.85 20.11
C PRO A 412 3.29 13.53 18.99
N PHE A 413 2.01 13.88 19.18
CA PHE A 413 0.98 13.75 18.14
C PHE A 413 0.39 15.09 17.68
N LYS A 414 0.90 15.62 16.57
CA LYS A 414 0.47 16.93 16.05
C LYS A 414 -0.96 16.95 15.47
N LYS A 415 -1.47 15.82 14.95
CA LYS A 415 -2.74 15.79 14.21
C LYS A 415 -3.98 15.68 15.10
N GLY A 416 -3.87 15.21 16.35
CA GLY A 416 -5.01 14.96 17.24
C GLY A 416 -5.59 16.17 17.99
N LYS A 417 -5.17 17.41 17.69
CA LYS A 417 -5.55 18.64 18.43
C LYS A 417 -5.43 18.49 19.97
N GLY A 418 -4.47 17.69 20.45
CA GLY A 418 -4.27 17.41 21.88
C GLY A 418 -5.32 16.52 22.56
N LYS A 419 -6.32 15.99 21.83
CA LYS A 419 -7.38 15.14 22.39
C LYS A 419 -6.96 13.69 22.63
N VAL A 420 -6.08 13.17 21.78
CA VAL A 420 -5.50 11.83 21.94
C VAL A 420 -4.13 11.99 22.59
N LYS A 421 -3.96 11.39 23.76
CA LYS A 421 -2.72 11.38 24.53
C LYS A 421 -2.35 9.94 24.84
N ILE A 422 -1.20 9.50 24.34
CA ILE A 422 -0.66 8.16 24.58
C ILE A 422 0.67 8.35 25.30
N LYS A 423 0.84 7.68 26.42
CA LYS A 423 2.08 7.73 27.19
C LYS A 423 3.20 7.00 26.47
N TRP A 424 4.45 7.38 26.71
CA TRP A 424 5.60 6.64 26.18
C TRP A 424 5.61 5.19 26.66
N SER A 425 5.24 4.94 27.93
CA SER A 425 5.11 3.61 28.51
C SER A 425 4.04 2.72 27.86
N GLU A 426 3.07 3.30 27.15
CA GLU A 426 1.97 2.58 26.51
C GLU A 426 2.13 2.44 24.99
N SER A 427 3.12 3.09 24.38
CA SER A 427 3.23 3.17 22.92
C SER A 427 3.83 1.90 22.30
N LEU A 428 3.18 1.36 21.26
CA LEU A 428 3.68 0.21 20.48
C LEU A 428 4.97 0.52 19.68
N TYR A 429 5.25 1.82 19.46
CA TYR A 429 6.37 2.28 18.64
C TYR A 429 7.41 3.06 19.45
N ALA A 430 7.35 3.01 20.79
CA ALA A 430 8.42 3.57 21.63
C ALA A 430 9.75 2.90 21.29
N ALA A 431 10.80 3.69 21.13
CA ALA A 431 12.14 3.21 20.80
C ALA A 431 13.19 4.08 21.51
N PHE A 432 14.44 3.66 21.42
CA PHE A 432 15.60 4.45 21.85
C PHE A 432 16.27 5.15 20.69
N ALA A 433 17.02 6.22 20.98
CA ALA A 433 17.82 6.90 19.98
C ALA A 433 18.84 5.94 19.36
N ASN A 434 18.95 5.99 18.03
CA ASN A 434 19.81 5.11 17.20
C ASN A 434 19.43 3.62 17.21
N GLN A 435 18.31 3.20 17.81
CA GLN A 435 17.94 1.79 17.88
C GLN A 435 17.82 1.11 16.49
N TYR A 436 17.46 1.86 15.45
CA TYR A 436 17.33 1.37 14.08
C TYR A 436 18.54 1.72 13.18
N ASP A 437 19.60 2.29 13.76
CA ASP A 437 20.81 2.68 13.03
C ASP A 437 21.82 1.52 13.07
N LYS A 438 22.43 1.20 11.93
CA LYS A 438 23.44 0.13 11.84
C LYS A 438 24.84 0.60 12.29
N ALA A 439 25.12 1.90 12.16
CA ALA A 439 26.45 2.47 12.40
C ALA A 439 26.56 3.12 13.77
N ARG A 440 25.45 3.64 14.32
CA ARG A 440 25.44 4.32 15.62
C ARG A 440 24.94 3.39 16.72
N ALA A 441 25.63 3.41 17.85
CA ALA A 441 25.19 2.72 19.06
C ALA A 441 23.88 3.31 19.62
N THR A 442 23.03 2.41 20.11
CA THR A 442 21.79 2.72 20.82
C THR A 442 22.08 3.47 22.11
N ILE A 443 21.20 4.41 22.47
CA ILE A 443 21.29 5.20 23.71
C ILE A 443 20.02 4.96 24.54
N TYR A 444 20.12 4.09 25.54
CA TYR A 444 18.98 3.63 26.36
C TYR A 444 18.36 4.70 27.27
N THR A 445 18.95 5.89 27.37
CA THR A 445 18.36 7.01 28.13
C THR A 445 17.65 8.04 27.25
N GLU A 446 17.71 7.90 25.92
CA GLU A 446 17.10 8.83 24.99
C GLU A 446 15.92 8.18 24.26
N LEU A 447 14.70 8.57 24.65
CA LEU A 447 13.48 8.09 24.02
C LEU A 447 13.30 8.71 22.62
N TRP A 448 12.90 7.86 21.68
CA TRP A 448 12.67 8.22 20.28
C TRP A 448 11.47 7.44 19.74
N ILE A 449 10.74 8.04 18.79
CA ILE A 449 9.63 7.38 18.10
C ILE A 449 9.84 7.52 16.59
N PRO A 450 9.68 6.43 15.81
CA PRO A 450 9.70 6.51 14.36
C PRO A 450 8.60 7.44 13.84
N ASP A 451 8.87 8.13 12.73
CA ASP A 451 7.88 8.92 12.02
C ASP A 451 7.56 8.31 10.64
N ILE A 452 6.62 8.91 9.92
CA ILE A 452 6.27 8.47 8.56
C ILE A 452 7.45 8.61 7.58
N THR A 453 8.43 9.45 7.90
CA THR A 453 9.65 9.61 7.10
C THR A 453 10.52 8.38 7.23
N THR A 454 10.69 7.84 8.44
CA THR A 454 11.41 6.58 8.69
C THR A 454 10.86 5.45 7.82
N LEU A 455 9.53 5.23 7.85
CA LEU A 455 8.89 4.20 7.02
C LEU A 455 9.07 4.46 5.52
N ASN A 456 8.86 5.70 5.06
CA ASN A 456 8.98 6.01 3.62
C ASN A 456 10.42 5.87 3.10
N GLU A 457 11.43 6.08 3.93
CA GLU A 457 12.84 5.84 3.58
C GLU A 457 13.16 4.34 3.47
N ASP A 458 12.42 3.50 4.18
CA ASP A 458 12.58 2.05 4.10
C ASP A 458 11.81 1.42 2.93
N LEU A 459 10.69 2.03 2.52
CA LEU A 459 9.89 1.54 1.38
C LEU A 459 10.43 1.98 0.00
N LYS A 460 11.25 3.03 -0.06
CA LYS A 460 11.81 3.58 -1.31
C LYS A 460 13.24 4.08 -1.10
N PRO A 461 14.17 3.87 -2.06
CA PRO A 461 15.54 4.38 -1.97
C PRO A 461 15.59 5.88 -1.66
N THR A 462 16.47 6.27 -0.73
CA THR A 462 16.55 7.67 -0.27
C THR A 462 16.97 8.58 -1.43
N LYS A 463 16.27 9.71 -1.60
CA LYS A 463 16.66 10.77 -2.54
C LYS A 463 17.53 11.85 -1.86
N LYS A 464 17.82 11.70 -0.57
CA LYS A 464 18.66 12.63 0.17
C LYS A 464 20.04 12.64 -0.46
N LYS A 465 20.56 13.83 -0.74
CA LYS A 465 21.94 14.01 -1.16
C LYS A 465 22.79 14.40 0.04
N ASN A 466 23.98 13.86 0.14
CA ASN A 466 24.97 14.29 1.11
C ASN A 466 25.28 15.79 0.84
N ARG A 467 25.22 16.62 1.89
CA ARG A 467 25.44 18.06 1.77
C ARG A 467 26.89 18.41 1.37
N THR A 468 27.84 17.52 1.67
CA THR A 468 29.27 17.72 1.40
C THR A 468 29.67 17.18 0.04
N THR A 469 29.20 15.99 -0.35
CA THR A 469 29.62 15.34 -1.60
C THR A 469 28.65 15.58 -2.76
N GLY A 470 27.40 16.01 -2.50
CA GLY A 470 26.37 16.18 -3.53
C GLY A 470 25.81 14.88 -4.11
N GLU A 471 26.41 13.73 -3.75
CA GLU A 471 25.99 12.38 -4.12
C GLU A 471 24.79 11.92 -3.28
N LEU A 472 24.11 10.86 -3.71
CA LEU A 472 23.05 10.23 -2.93
C LEU A 472 23.61 9.75 -1.59
N SER A 473 22.88 10.04 -0.51
CA SER A 473 23.22 9.64 0.85
C SER A 473 23.17 8.12 0.93
N THR A 474 24.34 7.49 0.98
CA THR A 474 24.54 6.04 1.06
C THR A 474 24.07 5.40 2.36
N GLY A 475 23.75 6.19 3.39
CA GLY A 475 23.52 5.71 4.76
C GLY A 475 22.19 5.03 5.05
N THR A 476 21.23 4.95 4.12
CA THR A 476 19.94 4.29 4.38
C THR A 476 19.39 3.64 3.11
N GLN A 477 19.61 2.33 3.00
CA GLN A 477 19.06 1.48 1.96
C GLN A 477 17.59 1.15 2.27
N SER A 478 16.76 0.94 1.23
CA SER A 478 15.40 0.42 1.42
C SER A 478 15.44 -1.02 1.95
N VAL A 479 14.35 -1.47 2.57
CA VAL A 479 14.21 -2.84 3.09
C VAL A 479 14.45 -3.88 1.98
N PHE A 480 13.98 -3.61 0.77
CA PHE A 480 14.19 -4.46 -0.41
C PHE A 480 15.67 -4.62 -0.74
N VAL A 481 16.41 -3.50 -0.80
CA VAL A 481 17.85 -3.51 -1.09
C VAL A 481 18.63 -4.20 0.02
N ARG A 482 18.22 -4.08 1.29
CA ARG A 482 18.85 -4.77 2.43
C ARG A 482 18.71 -6.30 2.35
N HIS A 483 17.71 -6.79 1.61
CA HIS A 483 17.44 -8.22 1.41
C HIS A 483 17.64 -8.65 -0.06
N ASP A 484 18.47 -7.94 -0.82
CA ASP A 484 18.85 -8.26 -2.20
C ASP A 484 17.70 -8.29 -3.24
N ILE A 485 16.54 -7.73 -2.90
CA ILE A 485 15.42 -7.55 -3.82
C ILE A 485 15.60 -6.23 -4.58
N LYS A 486 15.79 -6.34 -5.90
CA LYS A 486 16.09 -5.21 -6.79
C LYS A 486 14.86 -4.78 -7.58
N GLY A 487 14.84 -3.51 -8.00
CA GLY A 487 13.83 -2.99 -8.94
C GLY A 487 12.48 -2.64 -8.33
N VAL A 488 12.23 -2.98 -7.07
CA VAL A 488 10.92 -2.77 -6.41
C VAL A 488 10.90 -1.57 -5.46
N GLU A 489 9.76 -0.89 -5.39
CA GLU A 489 9.50 0.19 -4.43
C GLU A 489 8.04 0.24 -4.00
N LEU A 490 7.80 0.71 -2.77
CA LEU A 490 6.46 0.92 -2.24
C LEU A 490 6.27 2.33 -1.68
N ARG A 491 5.01 2.70 -1.49
CA ARG A 491 4.58 3.91 -0.79
C ARG A 491 3.60 3.54 0.29
N SER A 492 3.72 4.20 1.44
CA SER A 492 2.87 4.00 2.62
C SER A 492 1.36 4.21 2.41
N HIS A 493 0.94 4.78 1.27
CA HIS A 493 -0.48 4.95 0.92
C HIS A 493 -1.02 3.90 -0.06
N GLN A 494 -0.16 3.10 -0.71
CA GLN A 494 -0.58 2.09 -1.68
C GLN A 494 -1.43 0.96 -1.05
N PRO A 495 -1.12 0.43 0.16
CA PRO A 495 -1.99 -0.55 0.83
C PRO A 495 -3.43 -0.08 0.96
N ARG A 496 -3.60 1.19 1.36
CA ARG A 496 -4.91 1.82 1.48
C ARG A 496 -5.67 1.88 0.15
N HIS A 497 -4.98 2.17 -0.95
CA HIS A 497 -5.57 2.16 -2.29
C HIS A 497 -6.00 0.75 -2.71
N LEU A 498 -5.14 -0.25 -2.46
CA LEU A 498 -5.43 -1.65 -2.76
C LEU A 498 -6.64 -2.15 -1.99
N LEU A 499 -6.65 -2.02 -0.66
CA LEU A 499 -7.73 -2.50 0.20
C LEU A 499 -9.08 -1.83 -0.11
N ASP A 500 -9.06 -0.52 -0.38
CA ASP A 500 -10.28 0.20 -0.72
C ASP A 500 -10.82 -0.20 -2.10
N THR A 501 -9.94 -0.57 -3.04
CA THR A 501 -10.33 -1.09 -4.35
C THR A 501 -10.87 -2.52 -4.24
N ILE A 502 -10.20 -3.41 -3.50
CA ILE A 502 -10.70 -4.78 -3.23
C ILE A 502 -12.09 -4.74 -2.60
N ALA A 503 -12.29 -3.87 -1.61
CA ALA A 503 -13.59 -3.70 -0.96
C ALA A 503 -14.66 -3.18 -1.94
N SER A 504 -14.30 -2.26 -2.83
CA SER A 504 -15.21 -1.75 -3.86
C SER A 504 -15.64 -2.83 -4.83
N VAL A 505 -14.67 -3.55 -5.41
CA VAL A 505 -14.90 -4.63 -6.40
C VAL A 505 -15.78 -5.73 -5.82
N ASN A 506 -15.62 -6.05 -4.53
CA ASN A 506 -16.46 -7.03 -3.86
C ASN A 506 -17.78 -6.44 -3.31
N GLY A 507 -18.15 -5.24 -3.76
CA GLY A 507 -19.43 -4.57 -3.52
C GLY A 507 -19.67 -4.13 -2.07
N MET A 508 -18.63 -3.69 -1.37
CA MET A 508 -18.77 -3.00 -0.09
C MET A 508 -19.28 -1.57 -0.32
N SER A 509 -20.34 -1.18 0.37
CA SER A 509 -20.95 0.15 0.20
C SER A 509 -20.01 1.30 0.56
N ASP A 510 -20.22 2.46 -0.07
CA ASP A 510 -19.41 3.66 0.17
C ASP A 510 -19.43 4.11 1.64
N THR A 511 -20.58 3.98 2.31
CA THR A 511 -20.71 4.32 3.73
C THR A 511 -19.90 3.37 4.61
N LEU A 512 -19.94 2.07 4.33
CA LEU A 512 -19.20 1.06 5.08
C LEU A 512 -17.69 1.18 4.85
N ARG A 513 -17.24 1.39 3.61
CA ARG A 513 -15.83 1.67 3.27
C ARG A 513 -15.31 2.93 3.96
N SER A 514 -16.14 3.98 4.01
CA SER A 514 -15.79 5.21 4.71
C SER A 514 -15.55 4.97 6.18
N LYS A 515 -16.46 4.23 6.81
CA LYS A 515 -16.36 3.85 8.22
C LYS A 515 -15.10 3.01 8.46
N TRP A 516 -14.91 1.94 7.69
CA TRP A 516 -13.72 1.07 7.79
C TRP A 516 -12.41 1.85 7.64
N ALA A 517 -12.36 2.78 6.69
CA ALA A 517 -11.19 3.61 6.43
C ALA A 517 -11.09 4.88 7.32
N GLY A 518 -12.00 5.09 8.28
CA GLY A 518 -12.00 6.25 9.18
C GLY A 518 -12.16 7.60 8.45
N ARG A 519 -13.00 7.66 7.42
CA ARG A 519 -13.30 8.85 6.60
C ARG A 519 -14.56 9.54 7.12
N ALA A 520 -14.51 10.87 7.12
CA ALA A 520 -15.65 11.70 7.58
C ALA A 520 -16.71 11.93 6.50
N ASP A 521 -16.32 11.85 5.22
CA ASP A 521 -17.21 12.04 4.07
C ASP A 521 -16.99 10.89 3.08
N PRO A 522 -18.05 10.16 2.67
CA PRO A 522 -17.96 9.10 1.67
C PRO A 522 -17.38 9.51 0.33
N LYS A 523 -17.47 10.79 -0.05
CA LYS A 523 -16.84 11.30 -1.27
C LYS A 523 -15.32 11.10 -1.28
N HIS A 524 -14.68 10.96 -0.10
CA HIS A 524 -13.26 10.66 -0.02
C HIS A 524 -12.89 9.26 -0.55
N ASN A 525 -13.84 8.32 -0.63
CA ASN A 525 -13.59 6.99 -1.20
C ASN A 525 -13.15 7.05 -2.65
N ARG A 526 -13.70 8.01 -3.41
CA ARG A 526 -13.40 8.20 -4.83
C ARG A 526 -11.91 8.38 -5.12
N TYR A 527 -11.14 8.96 -4.19
CA TYR A 527 -9.70 9.15 -4.35
C TYR A 527 -8.90 7.84 -4.23
N TYR A 528 -9.45 6.86 -3.49
CA TYR A 528 -8.73 5.64 -3.14
C TYR A 528 -9.12 4.43 -3.98
N ASP A 529 -10.32 4.45 -4.52
CA ASP A 529 -10.89 3.47 -5.42
C ASP A 529 -10.28 3.53 -6.82
N HIS A 530 -9.67 2.43 -7.27
CA HIS A 530 -9.08 2.30 -8.61
C HIS A 530 -9.71 1.14 -9.40
N THR A 531 -11.00 0.89 -9.17
CA THR A 531 -11.79 -0.07 -9.95
C THR A 531 -11.59 0.17 -11.45
N THR A 532 -11.43 -0.91 -12.21
CA THR A 532 -11.19 -0.81 -13.65
C THR A 532 -12.43 -0.29 -14.38
N GLU A 533 -12.28 0.22 -15.59
CA GLU A 533 -13.44 0.77 -16.33
C GLU A 533 -14.44 -0.34 -16.64
N GLU A 534 -13.93 -1.55 -16.84
CA GLU A 534 -14.67 -2.74 -17.22
C GLU A 534 -15.42 -3.30 -16.02
N GLU A 535 -14.75 -3.39 -14.88
CA GLU A 535 -15.39 -3.79 -13.63
C GLU A 535 -16.51 -2.81 -13.26
N TYR A 536 -16.26 -1.50 -13.44
CA TYR A 536 -17.26 -0.45 -13.24
C TYR A 536 -18.42 -0.52 -14.23
N ASN A 537 -18.14 -0.75 -15.52
CA ASN A 537 -19.17 -0.91 -16.54
C ASN A 537 -20.02 -2.17 -16.27
N HIS A 538 -19.39 -3.27 -15.84
CA HIS A 538 -20.09 -4.48 -15.42
C HIS A 538 -20.96 -4.25 -14.18
N ASP A 539 -20.44 -3.59 -13.14
CA ASP A 539 -21.22 -3.23 -11.94
C ASP A 539 -22.42 -2.35 -12.30
N TRP A 540 -22.21 -1.35 -13.17
CA TRP A 540 -23.27 -0.47 -13.65
C TRP A 540 -24.34 -1.24 -14.45
N LEU A 541 -23.93 -2.19 -15.30
CA LEU A 541 -24.84 -3.04 -16.06
C LEU A 541 -25.65 -3.98 -15.15
N GLU A 542 -25.01 -4.58 -14.15
CA GLU A 542 -25.68 -5.42 -13.14
C GLU A 542 -26.70 -4.60 -12.34
N GLU A 543 -26.33 -3.40 -11.90
CA GLU A 543 -27.22 -2.50 -11.15
C GLU A 543 -28.42 -2.04 -12.01
N GLN A 544 -28.19 -1.68 -13.27
CA GLN A 544 -29.25 -1.35 -14.25
C GLN A 544 -30.16 -2.55 -14.53
N SER A 545 -29.60 -3.76 -14.63
CA SER A 545 -30.37 -4.99 -14.87
C SER A 545 -31.22 -5.38 -13.65
N SER A 546 -30.71 -5.11 -12.44
CA SER A 546 -31.39 -5.37 -11.16
C SER A 546 -32.52 -4.35 -10.89
N GLN A 547 -32.39 -3.12 -11.40
CA GLN A 547 -33.36 -2.03 -11.21
C GLN A 547 -34.54 -2.03 -12.21
N ASN A 548 -34.79 -3.12 -12.95
CA ASN A 548 -36.04 -3.33 -13.69
C ASN A 548 -36.34 -2.34 -14.85
N ILE A 549 -35.33 -1.83 -15.57
CA ILE A 549 -35.56 -0.93 -16.72
C ILE A 549 -35.40 -1.60 -18.11
N VAL A 550 -34.92 -2.84 -18.22
CA VAL A 550 -34.83 -3.49 -19.56
C VAL A 550 -35.39 -4.92 -19.55
N LYS A 551 -36.71 -5.02 -19.66
CA LYS A 551 -37.46 -6.25 -20.03
C LYS A 551 -37.55 -6.47 -21.56
N SER A 552 -36.76 -5.78 -22.37
CA SER A 552 -36.73 -6.11 -23.80
C SER A 552 -35.70 -7.20 -24.05
N ASP A 553 -36.18 -8.41 -24.30
CA ASP A 553 -35.37 -9.54 -24.79
C ASP A 553 -34.55 -9.19 -26.05
N GLU A 554 -34.93 -8.14 -26.79
CA GLU A 554 -34.21 -7.61 -27.96
C GLU A 554 -32.86 -6.97 -27.61
N LEU A 555 -32.72 -6.26 -26.49
CA LEU A 555 -31.42 -5.72 -26.06
C LEU A 555 -30.50 -6.81 -25.49
N ARG A 556 -31.06 -7.83 -24.83
CA ARG A 556 -30.33 -9.05 -24.44
C ARG A 556 -29.89 -9.86 -25.66
N ALA A 557 -30.68 -9.87 -26.73
CA ALA A 557 -30.35 -10.57 -27.98
C ALA A 557 -29.32 -9.82 -28.83
N LEU A 558 -29.33 -8.48 -28.84
CA LEU A 558 -28.32 -7.64 -29.52
C LEU A 558 -26.90 -7.83 -28.96
N PHE A 559 -26.77 -8.28 -27.70
CA PHE A 559 -25.48 -8.59 -27.07
C PHE A 559 -25.22 -10.08 -26.84
N LYS A 560 -26.06 -10.98 -27.39
CA LYS A 560 -25.76 -12.42 -27.51
C LYS A 560 -24.79 -12.69 -28.67
N VAL A 561 -23.58 -12.15 -28.55
CA VAL A 561 -22.40 -12.82 -29.11
C VAL A 561 -21.51 -13.19 -27.94
N GLN A 562 -22.01 -14.13 -27.13
CA GLN A 562 -21.14 -15.04 -26.39
C GLN A 562 -20.88 -16.24 -27.30
N ILE A 563 -19.82 -16.12 -28.10
CA ILE A 563 -18.98 -17.28 -28.33
C ILE A 563 -18.05 -17.31 -27.12
N ALA A 564 -18.35 -18.18 -26.16
CA ALA A 564 -17.40 -18.53 -25.11
C ALA A 564 -16.15 -19.12 -25.79
N ARG A 565 -15.10 -18.31 -25.90
CA ARG A 565 -13.78 -18.75 -26.34
C ARG A 565 -12.76 -18.18 -25.38
N GLY A 566 -12.45 -19.00 -24.36
CA GLY A 566 -11.29 -18.92 -23.48
C GLY A 566 -11.08 -17.58 -22.80
N ASP A 567 -11.46 -17.50 -21.52
CA ASP A 567 -11.15 -16.38 -20.63
C ASP A 567 -9.73 -15.84 -20.85
N SER A 568 -9.66 -14.62 -21.40
CA SER A 568 -8.52 -13.72 -21.23
C SER A 568 -8.58 -13.20 -19.80
N ARG A 569 -7.56 -13.51 -19.00
CA ARG A 569 -7.58 -13.31 -17.54
C ARG A 569 -7.06 -11.92 -17.10
N THR A 570 -6.75 -10.99 -18.00
CA THR A 570 -6.53 -9.57 -17.63
C THR A 570 -6.88 -8.60 -18.75
N LEU A 571 -7.19 -7.35 -18.39
CA LEU A 571 -7.37 -6.22 -19.33
C LEU A 571 -6.17 -5.97 -20.25
N GLN A 572 -4.99 -6.31 -19.74
CA GLN A 572 -3.71 -6.17 -20.41
C GLN A 572 -3.60 -7.15 -21.60
N GLU A 573 -4.20 -8.35 -21.50
CA GLU A 573 -4.23 -9.36 -22.60
C GLU A 573 -5.17 -8.96 -23.74
N TYR A 574 -6.18 -8.12 -23.49
CA TYR A 574 -7.13 -7.64 -24.51
C TYR A 574 -6.55 -6.48 -25.34
N ASN A 575 -5.88 -5.53 -24.69
CA ASN A 575 -5.35 -4.31 -25.32
C ASN A 575 -4.13 -4.55 -26.23
N THR A 576 -3.45 -5.69 -26.12
CA THR A 576 -2.26 -6.02 -26.91
C THR A 576 -2.54 -6.67 -28.27
N LEU A 577 -3.80 -6.84 -28.69
CA LEU A 577 -4.17 -7.43 -30.01
C LEU A 577 -3.42 -8.74 -30.33
N THR A 578 -3.05 -9.52 -29.29
CA THR A 578 -2.07 -10.62 -29.40
C THR A 578 -2.66 -11.88 -30.04
N SER A 579 -3.96 -11.91 -30.35
CA SER A 579 -4.67 -13.09 -30.84
C SER A 579 -4.77 -13.21 -32.36
N LEU A 580 -3.99 -12.44 -33.14
CA LEU A 580 -4.07 -12.50 -34.62
C LEU A 580 -3.38 -13.73 -35.22
N ALA A 581 -2.45 -14.39 -34.52
CA ALA A 581 -1.75 -15.58 -35.01
C ALA A 581 -1.96 -16.77 -34.06
N ILE A 582 -2.67 -17.80 -34.54
CA ILE A 582 -2.82 -19.09 -33.86
C ILE A 582 -1.84 -20.08 -34.50
N HIS A 583 -0.94 -20.66 -33.71
CA HIS A 583 -0.04 -21.71 -34.18
C HIS A 583 -0.65 -23.09 -33.94
N VAL A 584 -0.84 -23.88 -34.98
CA VAL A 584 -1.35 -25.26 -34.86
C VAL A 584 -0.26 -26.14 -34.22
N THR A 585 -0.61 -26.87 -33.17
CA THR A 585 0.29 -27.79 -32.46
C THR A 585 -0.16 -29.24 -32.65
N GLU A 586 0.63 -30.20 -32.13
CA GLU A 586 0.33 -31.64 -32.25
C GLU A 586 -1.05 -32.02 -31.68
N PHE A 587 -1.44 -31.42 -30.55
CA PHE A 587 -2.66 -31.76 -29.81
C PHE A 587 -3.79 -30.73 -29.97
N GLY A 588 -3.51 -29.55 -30.54
CA GLY A 588 -4.46 -28.44 -30.55
C GLY A 588 -3.93 -27.21 -31.25
N GLU A 589 -4.03 -26.08 -30.59
CA GLU A 589 -3.69 -24.74 -31.05
C GLU A 589 -2.97 -23.99 -29.93
N CYS A 590 -2.07 -23.08 -30.29
CA CYS A 590 -1.32 -22.25 -29.36
C CYS A 590 -1.65 -20.78 -29.67
N LYS A 591 -2.09 -20.04 -28.65
CA LYS A 591 -2.39 -18.60 -28.74
C LYS A 591 -1.16 -17.69 -28.50
N HIS A 592 0.01 -18.28 -28.30
CA HIS A 592 1.26 -17.56 -28.03
C HIS A 592 1.69 -16.74 -29.25
N SER A 593 2.04 -15.47 -29.04
CA SER A 593 2.61 -14.61 -30.08
C SER A 593 4.10 -14.89 -30.24
N TYR A 594 4.44 -15.60 -31.33
CA TYR A 594 5.83 -15.86 -31.71
C TYR A 594 6.55 -14.63 -32.29
N ILE A 595 5.82 -13.52 -32.51
CA ILE A 595 6.40 -12.23 -32.89
C ILE A 595 7.12 -11.61 -31.69
N ASP A 596 6.55 -11.76 -30.49
CA ASP A 596 7.06 -11.12 -29.27
C ASP A 596 8.23 -11.91 -28.67
N GLN A 597 8.12 -13.25 -28.59
CA GLN A 597 9.20 -14.11 -28.05
C GLN A 597 9.08 -15.57 -28.54
N PRO A 598 10.18 -16.34 -28.70
CA PRO A 598 10.09 -17.79 -28.90
C PRO A 598 9.50 -18.53 -27.69
N CYS A 599 8.90 -19.70 -27.94
CA CYS A 599 8.32 -20.54 -26.89
C CYS A 599 9.40 -21.14 -25.97
N LEU A 600 9.32 -20.82 -24.68
CA LEU A 600 10.21 -21.34 -23.63
C LEU A 600 9.72 -22.66 -23.01
N LYS A 601 8.54 -23.16 -23.43
CA LYS A 601 7.99 -24.44 -22.97
C LYS A 601 8.53 -25.63 -23.75
N HIS A 602 9.40 -25.42 -24.75
CA HIS A 602 10.09 -26.47 -25.51
C HIS A 602 9.17 -27.62 -25.97
N ARG A 603 8.00 -27.27 -26.54
CA ARG A 603 6.94 -28.20 -27.01
C ARG A 603 6.16 -28.95 -25.92
N ASP A 604 6.27 -28.54 -24.66
CA ASP A 604 5.41 -29.03 -23.58
C ASP A 604 4.03 -28.36 -23.59
N CYS A 605 3.31 -28.49 -24.72
CA CYS A 605 2.04 -27.81 -24.97
C CYS A 605 0.94 -28.26 -23.99
N ILE A 606 0.95 -29.52 -23.56
CA ILE A 606 -0.08 -30.04 -22.65
C ILE A 606 -0.04 -29.31 -21.31
N ASN A 607 1.14 -28.99 -20.79
CA ASN A 607 1.31 -28.30 -19.51
C ASN A 607 1.33 -26.76 -19.65
N CYS A 608 0.80 -26.22 -20.75
CA CYS A 608 0.75 -24.78 -21.00
C CYS A 608 -0.69 -24.24 -20.94
N ASN A 609 -0.91 -23.17 -20.18
CA ASN A 609 -2.21 -22.48 -20.08
C ASN A 609 -2.59 -21.68 -21.33
N GLU A 610 -1.72 -21.60 -22.33
CA GLU A 610 -1.99 -20.96 -23.63
C GLU A 610 -2.37 -21.98 -24.72
N HIS A 611 -2.44 -23.26 -24.36
CA HIS A 611 -2.84 -24.32 -25.27
C HIS A 611 -4.36 -24.50 -25.29
N ILE A 612 -4.91 -24.67 -26.49
CA ILE A 612 -6.35 -24.78 -26.75
C ILE A 612 -6.60 -26.02 -27.60
N CYS A 613 -7.59 -26.83 -27.22
CA CYS A 613 -8.05 -27.99 -27.98
C CYS A 613 -9.43 -27.72 -28.57
N GLU A 614 -9.71 -28.23 -29.77
CA GLU A 614 -11.01 -28.08 -30.43
C GLU A 614 -11.79 -29.39 -30.37
N LYS A 615 -13.04 -29.35 -29.91
CA LYS A 615 -13.93 -30.51 -29.91
C LYS A 615 -14.36 -30.87 -31.33
N GLY A 616 -14.30 -32.16 -31.66
CA GLY A 616 -14.67 -32.68 -32.99
C GLY A 616 -13.47 -33.01 -33.88
N ASN A 617 -12.25 -32.60 -33.48
CA ASN A 617 -11.03 -33.00 -34.17
C ASN A 617 -10.59 -34.41 -33.74
N LYS A 618 -11.03 -35.42 -34.51
CA LYS A 618 -10.76 -36.84 -34.23
C LYS A 618 -9.27 -37.19 -34.24
N GLU A 619 -8.49 -36.56 -35.10
CA GLU A 619 -7.05 -36.84 -35.24
C GLU A 619 -6.26 -36.35 -34.02
N LYS A 620 -6.49 -35.11 -33.60
CA LYS A 620 -5.84 -34.54 -32.42
C LYS A 620 -6.25 -35.24 -31.13
N LEU A 621 -7.53 -35.64 -31.02
CA LEU A 621 -8.01 -36.47 -29.90
C LEU A 621 -7.28 -37.82 -29.82
N ALA A 622 -7.12 -38.51 -30.96
CA ALA A 622 -6.39 -39.78 -31.00
C ALA A 622 -4.91 -39.63 -30.59
N ARG A 623 -4.25 -38.53 -31.00
CA ARG A 623 -2.87 -38.21 -30.56
C ARG A 623 -2.80 -37.94 -29.06
N LEU A 624 -3.78 -37.25 -28.50
CA LEU A 624 -3.85 -36.97 -27.06
C LEU A 624 -4.06 -38.26 -26.25
N GLU A 625 -4.92 -39.16 -26.72
CA GLU A 625 -5.12 -40.50 -26.12
C GLU A 625 -3.85 -41.36 -26.21
N ALA A 626 -3.15 -41.33 -27.35
CA ALA A 626 -1.88 -42.03 -27.52
C ALA A 626 -0.79 -41.46 -26.60
N LYS A 627 -0.75 -40.15 -26.37
CA LYS A 627 0.12 -39.52 -25.39
C LYS A 627 -0.23 -39.96 -23.97
N LEU A 628 -1.51 -39.91 -23.56
CA LEU A 628 -1.95 -40.37 -22.24
C LEU A 628 -1.52 -41.82 -21.96
N LYS A 629 -1.68 -42.71 -22.95
CA LYS A 629 -1.24 -44.11 -22.83
C LYS A 629 0.26 -44.23 -22.56
N ARG A 630 1.09 -43.48 -23.29
CA ARG A 630 2.55 -43.45 -23.09
C ARG A 630 2.93 -42.89 -21.72
N GLU A 631 2.36 -41.74 -21.35
CA GLU A 631 2.65 -41.08 -20.07
C GLU A 631 2.26 -41.93 -18.86
N ARG A 632 1.16 -42.69 -18.92
CA ARG A 632 0.77 -43.63 -17.86
C ARG A 632 1.75 -44.78 -17.67
N ILE A 633 2.34 -45.30 -18.74
CA ILE A 633 3.38 -46.35 -18.65
C ILE A 633 4.62 -45.76 -17.98
N LEU A 634 5.03 -44.59 -18.43
CA LEU A 634 6.16 -43.86 -17.91
C LEU A 634 5.96 -43.45 -16.44
N LEU A 635 4.75 -43.06 -16.01
CA LEU A 635 4.43 -42.69 -14.63
C LEU A 635 4.62 -43.87 -13.67
N LYS A 636 4.28 -45.11 -14.11
CA LYS A 636 4.53 -46.33 -13.31
C LYS A 636 6.03 -46.56 -13.10
N GLY A 637 6.84 -46.33 -14.14
CA GLY A 637 8.29 -46.42 -14.06
C GLY A 637 8.90 -45.39 -13.09
N ASP A 638 8.43 -44.14 -13.16
CA ASP A 638 8.87 -43.09 -12.23
C ASP A 638 8.48 -43.40 -10.79
N LYS A 639 7.25 -43.87 -10.56
CA LYS A 639 6.80 -44.25 -9.23
C LYS A 639 7.72 -45.31 -8.63
N LYS A 640 8.05 -46.35 -9.41
CA LYS A 640 9.01 -47.37 -9.01
C LYS A 640 10.40 -46.79 -8.68
N ALA A 641 10.88 -45.82 -9.46
CA ALA A 641 12.16 -45.17 -9.19
C ALA A 641 12.15 -44.28 -7.93
N VAL A 642 11.01 -43.65 -7.62
CA VAL A 642 10.79 -42.95 -6.35
C VAL A 642 10.79 -43.93 -5.18
N ASP A 643 10.08 -45.05 -5.31
CA ASP A 643 10.02 -46.12 -4.30
C ASP A 643 11.42 -46.74 -4.05
N GLU A 644 12.26 -46.79 -5.08
CA GLU A 644 13.66 -47.24 -5.02
C GLU A 644 14.64 -46.14 -4.54
N ASN A 645 14.14 -44.97 -4.10
CA ASN A 645 14.93 -43.81 -3.63
C ASN A 645 16.00 -43.32 -4.63
N VAL A 646 15.72 -43.40 -5.93
CA VAL A 646 16.61 -42.87 -6.97
C VAL A 646 16.64 -41.33 -6.90
N ASN A 647 17.84 -40.76 -6.82
CA ASN A 647 18.02 -39.33 -6.66
C ASN A 647 17.41 -38.54 -7.84
N GLY A 648 16.55 -37.56 -7.56
CA GLY A 648 15.84 -36.76 -8.55
C GLY A 648 14.57 -37.39 -9.14
N ALA A 649 14.20 -38.63 -8.79
CA ALA A 649 13.02 -39.30 -9.34
C ALA A 649 11.69 -38.61 -8.97
N LEU A 650 11.62 -37.96 -7.80
CA LEU A 650 10.42 -37.27 -7.32
C LEU A 650 9.96 -36.16 -8.27
N GLN A 651 10.89 -35.34 -8.78
CA GLN A 651 10.56 -34.24 -9.69
C GLN A 651 9.99 -34.75 -11.03
N TRP A 652 10.51 -35.87 -11.54
CA TRP A 652 10.01 -36.51 -12.75
C TRP A 652 8.60 -37.07 -12.53
N TYR A 653 8.37 -37.72 -11.39
CA TYR A 653 7.07 -38.25 -11.00
C TYR A 653 6.00 -37.14 -10.90
N GLU A 654 6.29 -36.08 -10.14
CA GLU A 654 5.36 -34.94 -9.97
C GLU A 654 5.02 -34.27 -11.30
N ARG A 655 6.03 -34.03 -12.15
CA ARG A 655 5.84 -33.42 -13.47
C ARG A 655 4.99 -34.29 -14.39
N ARG A 656 5.22 -35.60 -14.37
CA ARG A 656 4.49 -36.57 -15.20
C ARG A 656 3.07 -36.77 -14.71
N LEU A 657 2.85 -36.73 -13.40
CA LEU A 657 1.53 -36.77 -12.78
C LEU A 657 0.65 -35.62 -13.29
N ILE A 658 1.17 -34.37 -13.26
CA ILE A 658 0.47 -33.20 -13.80
C ILE A 658 0.10 -33.41 -15.28
N THR A 659 1.04 -33.93 -16.08
CA THR A 659 0.82 -34.17 -17.52
C THR A 659 -0.30 -35.20 -17.75
N VAL A 660 -0.34 -36.28 -16.96
CA VAL A 660 -1.37 -37.33 -17.02
C VAL A 660 -2.73 -36.76 -16.65
N THR A 661 -2.84 -36.06 -15.52
CA THR A 661 -4.10 -35.45 -15.06
C THR A 661 -4.68 -34.51 -16.10
N ARG A 662 -3.85 -33.65 -16.70
CA ARG A 662 -4.29 -32.70 -17.74
C ARG A 662 -4.73 -33.38 -19.02
N CYS A 663 -4.05 -34.45 -19.45
CA CYS A 663 -4.50 -35.24 -20.59
C CYS A 663 -5.88 -35.87 -20.32
N GLU A 664 -6.10 -36.39 -19.11
CA GLU A 664 -7.38 -36.98 -18.70
C GLU A 664 -8.51 -35.95 -18.70
N GLU A 665 -8.27 -34.77 -18.12
CA GLU A 665 -9.23 -33.67 -18.11
C GLU A 665 -9.57 -33.17 -19.52
N LEU A 666 -8.56 -32.96 -20.38
CA LEU A 666 -8.79 -32.57 -21.77
C LEU A 666 -9.62 -33.62 -22.51
N ILE A 667 -9.28 -34.91 -22.39
CA ILE A 667 -10.02 -35.99 -23.04
C ILE A 667 -11.47 -36.05 -22.52
N LYS A 668 -11.66 -35.88 -21.20
CA LYS A 668 -12.98 -35.83 -20.58
C LYS A 668 -13.84 -34.74 -21.23
N TRP A 669 -13.34 -33.51 -21.29
CA TRP A 669 -14.06 -32.39 -21.91
C TRP A 669 -14.27 -32.56 -23.42
N LEU A 670 -13.29 -33.12 -24.14
CA LEU A 670 -13.40 -33.37 -25.57
C LEU A 670 -14.45 -34.45 -25.90
N LYS A 671 -14.74 -35.36 -24.97
CA LYS A 671 -15.75 -36.42 -25.12
C LYS A 671 -17.11 -36.07 -24.48
N ASP A 672 -17.16 -35.06 -23.62
CA ASP A 672 -18.36 -34.69 -22.87
C ASP A 672 -19.52 -34.31 -23.80
N PRO A 673 -20.67 -35.00 -23.80
CA PRO A 673 -21.81 -34.69 -24.67
C PRO A 673 -22.37 -33.27 -24.55
N SER A 674 -22.13 -32.57 -23.44
CA SER A 674 -22.60 -31.19 -23.20
C SER A 674 -21.86 -30.13 -24.02
N VAL A 675 -20.64 -30.43 -24.49
CA VAL A 675 -19.81 -29.51 -25.29
C VAL A 675 -20.14 -29.68 -26.78
N LYS A 676 -20.26 -28.61 -27.56
CA LYS A 676 -20.58 -28.70 -28.99
C LYS A 676 -19.33 -28.94 -29.83
N SER A 677 -19.49 -29.58 -30.99
CA SER A 677 -18.39 -29.72 -31.96
C SER A 677 -18.00 -28.33 -32.48
N GLY A 678 -16.70 -28.01 -32.48
CA GLY A 678 -16.14 -26.69 -32.79
C GLY A 678 -15.85 -25.82 -31.56
N ASP A 679 -16.26 -26.24 -30.38
CA ASP A 679 -15.95 -25.54 -29.13
C ASP A 679 -14.47 -25.68 -28.77
N ARG A 680 -13.91 -24.60 -28.20
CA ARG A 680 -12.50 -24.51 -27.82
C ARG A 680 -12.35 -24.72 -26.32
N ILE A 681 -11.67 -25.80 -25.94
CA ILE A 681 -11.41 -26.22 -24.57
C ILE A 681 -9.99 -25.78 -24.18
N LYS A 682 -9.87 -25.13 -23.02
CA LYS A 682 -8.61 -24.71 -22.43
C LYS A 682 -8.62 -25.04 -20.94
N LEU A 683 -7.54 -25.66 -20.46
CA LEU A 683 -7.33 -25.87 -19.03
C LEU A 683 -6.57 -24.67 -18.42
N SER A 684 -6.88 -24.30 -17.18
CA SER A 684 -6.37 -23.09 -16.49
C SER A 684 -6.04 -23.33 -15.01
N ASP A 685 -5.47 -24.51 -14.75
CA ASP A 685 -5.24 -25.20 -13.48
C ASP A 685 -3.77 -25.19 -13.03
N VAL A 686 -2.83 -24.86 -13.91
CA VAL A 686 -1.41 -24.74 -13.56
C VAL A 686 -1.09 -23.30 -13.17
N GLU A 687 -0.39 -23.09 -12.06
CA GLU A 687 0.25 -21.81 -11.76
C GLU A 687 1.38 -21.58 -12.77
N ASP A 688 1.07 -20.94 -13.89
CA ASP A 688 2.05 -20.56 -14.92
C ASP A 688 2.08 -19.04 -15.04
N ILE A 689 3.29 -18.47 -15.00
CA ILE A 689 3.49 -17.05 -15.24
C ILE A 689 3.27 -16.83 -16.74
N SER A 690 2.28 -16.01 -17.09
CA SER A 690 1.95 -15.78 -18.50
C SER A 690 3.17 -15.22 -19.24
N HIS A 691 3.27 -15.49 -20.55
CA HIS A 691 4.35 -14.92 -21.35
C HIS A 691 4.35 -13.39 -21.31
N LEU A 692 3.16 -12.78 -21.19
CA LEU A 692 2.99 -11.35 -20.99
C LEU A 692 3.60 -10.90 -19.66
N ASP A 693 3.28 -11.56 -18.55
CA ASP A 693 3.83 -11.21 -17.23
C ASP A 693 5.36 -11.25 -17.26
N ARG A 694 5.96 -12.28 -17.87
CA ARG A 694 7.42 -12.37 -18.07
C ARG A 694 7.99 -11.25 -18.94
N ALA A 695 7.28 -10.84 -19.99
CA ALA A 695 7.69 -9.74 -20.84
C ALA A 695 7.58 -8.38 -20.12
N LEU A 696 6.60 -8.22 -19.23
CA LEU A 696 6.47 -7.04 -18.36
C LEU A 696 7.65 -6.96 -17.39
N ASP A 697 8.00 -8.08 -16.75
CA ASP A 697 9.14 -8.19 -15.83
C ASP A 697 10.45 -7.83 -16.55
N ALA A 698 10.67 -8.39 -17.74
CA ALA A 698 11.87 -8.12 -18.55
C ALA A 698 11.97 -6.64 -18.98
N ASN A 699 10.83 -5.96 -19.13
CA ASN A 699 10.77 -4.54 -19.47
C ASN A 699 10.67 -3.61 -18.26
N GLY A 700 10.75 -4.15 -17.03
CA GLY A 700 10.66 -3.39 -15.78
C GLY A 700 9.31 -2.68 -15.60
N LYS A 701 8.25 -3.20 -16.20
CA LYS A 701 6.89 -2.68 -16.01
C LYS A 701 6.32 -3.23 -14.71
N LYS A 702 5.63 -2.35 -13.99
CA LYS A 702 5.00 -2.68 -12.72
C LYS A 702 3.89 -3.70 -12.89
N ARG A 703 3.88 -4.73 -12.04
CA ARG A 703 2.81 -5.73 -12.00
C ARG A 703 1.73 -5.32 -11.01
N LEU A 704 0.47 -5.31 -11.45
CA LEU A 704 -0.65 -4.96 -10.58
C LEU A 704 -1.23 -6.22 -9.94
N PRO A 705 -1.53 -6.19 -8.62
CA PRO A 705 -2.21 -7.30 -7.96
C PRO A 705 -3.53 -7.62 -8.63
N LYS A 706 -3.79 -8.92 -8.84
CA LYS A 706 -5.08 -9.41 -9.33
C LYS A 706 -6.14 -9.17 -8.25
N ILE A 707 -7.19 -8.42 -8.60
CA ILE A 707 -8.33 -8.17 -7.73
C ILE A 707 -9.50 -8.95 -8.30
N GLU A 708 -9.86 -10.03 -7.63
CA GLU A 708 -10.97 -10.88 -8.04
C GLU A 708 -12.29 -10.38 -7.44
N ASN A 709 -13.34 -10.46 -8.24
CA ASN A 709 -14.71 -10.20 -7.80
C ASN A 709 -15.36 -11.52 -7.39
N PHE A 710 -15.28 -11.83 -6.09
CA PHE A 710 -15.77 -13.10 -5.55
C PHE A 710 -17.29 -13.25 -5.67
N LYS A 711 -18.06 -12.15 -5.68
CA LYS A 711 -19.51 -12.21 -5.90
C LYS A 711 -19.83 -12.79 -7.27
N ARG A 712 -19.12 -12.35 -8.30
CA ARG A 712 -19.29 -12.86 -9.67
C ARG A 712 -18.76 -14.28 -9.81
N LEU A 713 -17.62 -14.62 -9.19
CA LEU A 713 -17.11 -15.98 -9.19
C LEU A 713 -18.10 -16.96 -8.56
N LEU A 714 -18.71 -16.60 -7.43
CA LEU A 714 -19.72 -17.42 -6.77
C LEU A 714 -21.00 -17.53 -7.61
N ALA A 715 -21.48 -16.44 -8.21
CA ALA A 715 -22.65 -16.48 -9.10
C ALA A 715 -22.40 -17.37 -10.33
N ALA A 716 -21.21 -17.30 -10.93
CA ALA A 716 -20.82 -18.17 -12.04
C ALA A 716 -20.70 -19.64 -11.63
N GLN A 717 -20.32 -19.93 -10.39
CA GLN A 717 -20.29 -21.29 -9.83
C GLN A 717 -21.69 -21.83 -9.54
N GLU A 718 -22.63 -21.00 -9.08
CA GLU A 718 -24.02 -21.39 -8.85
C GLU A 718 -24.79 -21.68 -10.15
N GLU A 719 -24.39 -21.09 -11.29
CA GLU A 719 -24.96 -21.42 -12.62
C GLU A 719 -24.48 -22.77 -13.18
N VAL A 720 -23.43 -23.38 -12.62
CA VAL A 720 -22.99 -24.74 -12.96
C VAL A 720 -23.76 -25.73 -12.11
N ALA A 721 -24.78 -26.37 -12.70
CA ALA A 721 -25.65 -27.33 -12.04
C ALA A 721 -24.87 -28.36 -11.19
N ALA A 722 -25.26 -28.50 -9.92
CA ALA A 722 -24.76 -29.53 -9.03
C ALA A 722 -25.00 -30.92 -9.64
N VAL A 723 -23.92 -31.64 -9.97
CA VAL A 723 -23.98 -33.05 -10.35
C VAL A 723 -23.78 -33.86 -9.07
N GLU A 724 -24.84 -34.49 -8.58
CA GLU A 724 -24.72 -35.56 -7.60
C GLU A 724 -24.00 -36.75 -8.25
N LEU A 725 -22.87 -37.14 -7.66
CA LEU A 725 -22.14 -38.34 -8.03
C LEU A 725 -22.85 -39.55 -7.41
N ILE A 726 -23.66 -40.25 -8.22
CA ILE A 726 -24.17 -41.59 -7.90
C ILE A 726 -22.98 -42.54 -7.87
N SER A 727 -22.84 -43.33 -6.81
CA SER A 727 -21.71 -44.26 -6.68
C SER A 727 -21.85 -45.45 -7.62
N VAL A 728 -20.73 -46.07 -8.00
CA VAL A 728 -20.70 -47.27 -8.86
C VAL A 728 -21.49 -48.44 -8.22
N GLU A 729 -21.65 -48.45 -6.90
CA GLU A 729 -22.42 -49.46 -6.16
C GLU A 729 -23.94 -49.29 -6.35
N GLU A 730 -24.44 -48.07 -6.55
CA GLU A 730 -25.84 -47.79 -6.85
C GLU A 730 -26.20 -48.12 -8.31
N MET A 731 -25.23 -48.10 -9.24
CA MET A 731 -25.41 -48.59 -10.61
C MET A 731 -25.41 -50.12 -10.70
N LEU A 732 -24.87 -50.83 -9.71
CA LEU A 732 -24.68 -52.29 -9.75
C LEU A 732 -25.78 -53.09 -9.04
N SER A 733 -26.78 -52.44 -8.42
CA SER A 733 -27.92 -53.14 -7.83
C SER A 733 -29.05 -53.36 -8.85
N GLU A 734 -28.88 -54.31 -9.76
CA GLU A 734 -29.99 -54.76 -10.61
C GLU A 734 -30.90 -55.74 -9.85
N LYS A 735 -32.13 -55.29 -9.58
CA LYS A 735 -33.26 -56.20 -9.35
C LYS A 735 -33.51 -56.98 -10.64
N SER A 736 -33.23 -58.28 -10.57
CA SER A 736 -33.76 -59.39 -11.36
C SER A 736 -34.82 -59.05 -12.43
N SER A 737 -34.55 -59.38 -13.69
CA SER A 737 -35.47 -60.11 -14.59
C SER A 737 -34.79 -60.59 -15.88
N GLN A 738 -34.45 -61.89 -15.91
CA GLN A 738 -34.59 -62.84 -17.02
C GLN A 738 -34.28 -62.38 -18.48
N LYS A 739 -33.24 -62.94 -19.12
CA LYS A 739 -33.28 -64.15 -20.00
C LYS A 739 -32.02 -64.28 -20.90
N THR A 740 -31.34 -65.43 -20.75
CA THR A 740 -30.76 -66.33 -21.78
C THR A 740 -30.01 -65.79 -23.00
N GLY A 741 -28.76 -66.26 -23.21
CA GLY A 741 -28.18 -66.43 -24.55
C GLY A 741 -26.65 -66.49 -24.64
N GLU A 742 -26.09 -67.70 -24.46
CA GLU A 742 -24.97 -68.33 -25.21
C GLU A 742 -23.59 -67.66 -25.41
N GLN A 743 -22.59 -68.31 -24.76
CA GLN A 743 -21.25 -68.78 -25.21
C GLN A 743 -20.54 -68.14 -26.43
N GLU A 744 -19.23 -67.84 -26.30
CA GLU A 744 -18.12 -68.75 -26.67
C GLU A 744 -16.70 -68.18 -26.35
N ASN A 745 -15.77 -69.12 -26.13
CA ASN A 745 -14.33 -69.00 -25.83
C ASN A 745 -13.52 -68.45 -27.04
N ASP A 746 -12.21 -68.18 -27.09
CA ASP A 746 -11.00 -68.58 -26.35
C ASP A 746 -9.82 -67.64 -26.79
N PRO A 747 -8.50 -67.91 -26.59
CA PRO A 747 -7.59 -67.04 -25.84
C PRO A 747 -6.33 -66.67 -26.68
N ASN A 748 -5.23 -66.33 -26.00
CA ASN A 748 -3.87 -66.11 -26.51
C ASN A 748 -3.60 -64.79 -27.25
N ASP A 749 -2.93 -63.87 -26.54
CA ASP A 749 -1.64 -63.39 -27.05
C ASP A 749 -0.75 -62.96 -25.87
N GLU A 750 0.07 -63.89 -25.37
CA GLU A 750 1.29 -63.58 -24.65
C GLU A 750 2.37 -63.18 -25.67
N LEU A 751 2.90 -61.97 -25.56
CA LEU A 751 4.15 -61.61 -26.25
C LEU A 751 5.22 -61.16 -25.25
N LYS A 752 6.30 -61.95 -25.27
CA LYS A 752 7.52 -61.85 -24.48
C LYS A 752 8.33 -60.60 -24.82
N PHE A 753 8.90 -60.01 -23.77
CA PHE A 753 9.97 -59.01 -23.83
C PHE A 753 11.23 -59.64 -24.44
N ASN A 754 11.80 -59.02 -25.46
CA ASN A 754 13.19 -59.26 -25.86
C ASN A 754 13.93 -57.92 -25.94
N ASP A 755 15.10 -57.93 -25.33
CA ASP A 755 16.15 -56.90 -25.32
C ASP A 755 16.49 -56.42 -26.73
N PHE A 756 16.68 -55.11 -26.88
CA PHE A 756 17.60 -54.59 -27.89
C PHE A 756 18.47 -53.48 -27.31
N ILE A 757 19.76 -53.82 -27.33
CA ILE A 757 20.95 -53.06 -27.01
C ILE A 757 21.13 -51.92 -28.01
N LEU A 758 21.66 -50.80 -27.50
CA LEU A 758 22.15 -49.66 -28.25
C LEU A 758 23.31 -50.08 -29.17
N ASP A 759 23.21 -49.75 -30.45
CA ASP A 759 24.37 -49.57 -31.33
C ASP A 759 24.20 -48.27 -32.11
N ASP A 760 25.34 -47.59 -32.27
CA ASP A 760 25.56 -46.22 -32.75
C ASP A 760 25.03 -45.91 -34.16
N LEU A 761 24.51 -44.68 -34.34
CA LEU A 761 25.00 -43.65 -35.28
C LEU A 761 24.25 -42.32 -35.12
#